data_AF-A0A7X8JBW1-F1
#
_entry.id   AF-A0A7X8JBW1-F1
#
_cell.length_a   1.000
_cell.length_b   1.000
_cell.length_c   1.000
_cell.angle_alpha   90.00
_cell.angle_beta   90.00
_cell.angle_gamma   90.00
#
_symmetry.space_group_name_H-M   'P 1'
#
loop_
_entity.id
_entity.type
_entity.pdbx_description
1 polymer ?
#
loop_
_entity_poly.entity_id
_entity_poly.type
_entity_poly.pdbx_seq_one_letter_code
_entity_poly.pdbx_strand_id
1 'polypeptide(L)'
;MTISLSVDLAYCHSWEAGELTYPSGETEISAFANTPGNTQLQAVLCSKDSPDNYRFTLLLPNKVDADSVIKVVVQTDDSKVEEYAEVSGNSLDLQVDERLLAAVPDTSSMTLIFDKEDADYLGIPEKIDVDMHDAELTLKNVASQCTALCLNNDFKCSYPLLSSILWPRDRFSHTPIENIDDLCTTMIRSGLYRFKLSDGCKLALDRFYHANGEGVLSYVEKLFNQKNGSFDKYIKSWNDAVSLSPSSALNPGVRADKSDWYLTLYSLVGKRKLKEFPNSFDMVIEYKDDPTTLVYDIDIRYEMELLKYSSVLYRRVRGNVTAINAVEKSLKMWQDFYRKLSASLPNINQAQAIRPIVYRQMLMRVWKLAGRPQALRFVSENAFRQGTNGKTTTKEPLESVCSFFEGASGEQFYFGSDKCIQGIEDYMRTSPLKNMDYDDVVNKWDAFSKGWTGSIFYHDSLDDAVGETKRGNLGIALLSLFKNYGFGDYFLLRECISSRDRDICEYEANKAYDTYSKEFNYRLDSISNVNSEDGSKLNELNKLWQAYYHALEVYVDNLADSGIIPMWKADFVKGVACVVQTNALLNFPYDREQLPDISSDLYQKAPVENTQPNDQMTIEQYKYDDYDDLDEDEDMTPADDDEQTDSSADNIQ
;
A
#
# COMPACT_ATOMS: atom_id res chain seq x y z
N MET A 1 -26.69 -22.90 27.86
CA MET A 1 -26.58 -23.65 29.14
C MET A 1 -26.95 -22.68 30.24
N THR A 2 -27.89 -23.01 31.13
CA THR A 2 -28.19 -22.19 32.31
C THR A 2 -27.00 -22.31 33.26
N ILE A 3 -26.23 -21.24 33.46
CA ILE A 3 -25.17 -21.22 34.47
C ILE A 3 -25.87 -21.23 35.83
N SER A 4 -25.99 -22.42 36.41
CA SER A 4 -26.34 -22.61 37.81
C SER A 4 -25.11 -22.21 38.63
N LEU A 5 -25.17 -21.05 39.27
CA LEU A 5 -24.28 -20.66 40.37
C LEU A 5 -24.51 -21.63 41.54
N SER A 6 -23.84 -22.77 41.52
CA SER A 6 -23.79 -23.67 42.66
C SER A 6 -22.52 -24.51 42.62
N VAL A 7 -21.39 -23.89 42.96
CA VAL A 7 -20.24 -24.57 43.57
C VAL A 7 -19.68 -23.63 44.63
N ASP A 8 -19.53 -24.17 45.84
CA ASP A 8 -18.91 -23.50 46.98
C ASP A 8 -17.61 -22.77 46.59
N LEU A 9 -17.55 -21.48 46.96
CA LEU A 9 -16.39 -20.60 46.85
C LEU A 9 -15.20 -21.14 47.67
N ALA A 10 -14.48 -22.10 47.11
CA ALA A 10 -13.04 -22.17 47.33
C ALA A 10 -12.41 -21.09 46.44
N TYR A 11 -12.04 -19.98 47.05
CA TYR A 11 -11.25 -18.89 46.46
C TYR A 11 -10.10 -19.45 45.60
N CYS A 12 -10.27 -19.46 44.28
CA CYS A 12 -9.19 -19.64 43.34
C CYS A 12 -8.99 -18.29 42.63
N HIS A 13 -7.90 -17.64 42.97
CA HIS A 13 -7.48 -16.30 42.56
C HIS A 13 -6.75 -16.32 41.19
N SER A 14 -7.11 -17.24 40.30
CA SER A 14 -6.34 -17.52 39.08
C SER A 14 -7.13 -17.19 37.82
N TRP A 15 -6.45 -16.69 36.80
CA TRP A 15 -7.00 -16.59 35.45
C TRP A 15 -7.24 -17.98 34.86
N GLU A 16 -8.40 -18.18 34.25
CA GLU A 16 -8.80 -19.42 33.61
C GLU A 16 -9.10 -19.20 32.12
N ALA A 17 -8.93 -20.23 31.29
CA ALA A 17 -9.20 -20.18 29.86
C ALA A 17 -10.46 -21.00 29.54
N GLY A 18 -11.27 -20.56 28.58
CA GLY A 18 -12.45 -21.30 28.18
C GLY A 18 -13.13 -20.80 26.93
N GLU A 19 -13.99 -21.66 26.41
CA GLU A 19 -14.85 -21.43 25.25
C GLU A 19 -16.27 -21.15 25.74
N LEU A 20 -16.86 -20.08 25.23
CA LEU A 20 -18.22 -19.66 25.53
C LEU A 20 -19.05 -19.71 24.26
N THR A 21 -20.03 -20.61 24.22
CA THR A 21 -21.02 -20.66 23.14
C THR A 21 -22.36 -20.10 23.63
N TYR A 22 -22.80 -19.01 23.00
CA TYR A 22 -24.04 -18.33 23.33
C TYR A 22 -25.25 -19.02 22.66
N PRO A 23 -26.48 -18.83 23.19
CA PRO A 23 -27.69 -19.37 22.57
C PRO A 23 -27.94 -18.88 21.14
N SER A 24 -27.36 -17.73 20.76
CA SER A 24 -27.34 -17.16 19.41
C SER A 24 -26.52 -17.99 18.42
N GLY A 25 -25.66 -18.90 18.89
CA GLY A 25 -24.69 -19.65 18.08
C GLY A 25 -23.30 -19.04 18.06
N GLU A 26 -23.15 -17.80 18.53
CA GLU A 26 -21.87 -17.12 18.67
C GLU A 26 -20.95 -17.89 19.62
N THR A 27 -19.68 -18.00 19.27
CA THR A 27 -18.68 -18.70 20.09
C THR A 27 -17.45 -17.83 20.31
N GLU A 28 -16.97 -17.78 21.54
CA GLU A 28 -15.84 -16.92 21.93
C GLU A 28 -14.82 -17.71 22.74
N ILE A 29 -13.53 -17.41 22.53
CA ILE A 29 -12.45 -17.98 23.34
C ILE A 29 -11.86 -16.87 24.19
N SER A 30 -11.91 -17.09 25.50
CA SER A 30 -11.69 -16.03 26.48
C SER A 30 -10.80 -16.50 27.63
N ALA A 31 -10.04 -15.55 28.17
CA ALA A 31 -9.42 -15.68 29.48
C ALA A 31 -10.32 -14.97 30.50
N PHE A 32 -10.56 -15.56 31.68
CA PHE A 32 -11.44 -14.98 32.69
C PHE A 32 -10.80 -14.96 34.07
N ALA A 33 -11.07 -13.89 34.81
CA ALA A 33 -10.63 -13.70 36.18
C ALA A 33 -11.80 -13.24 37.05
N ASN A 34 -12.04 -13.94 38.15
CA ASN A 34 -13.02 -13.52 39.14
C ASN A 34 -12.48 -12.31 39.90
N THR A 35 -13.31 -11.28 40.05
CA THR A 35 -12.94 -10.01 40.68
C THR A 35 -13.80 -9.73 41.93
N PRO A 36 -13.35 -8.84 42.83
CA PRO A 36 -14.12 -8.49 44.02
C PRO A 36 -15.56 -8.02 43.69
N GLY A 37 -16.51 -8.32 44.58
CA GLY A 37 -17.91 -7.90 44.41
C GLY A 37 -18.76 -8.82 43.52
N ASN A 38 -18.41 -10.11 43.42
CA ASN A 38 -19.09 -11.10 42.58
C ASN A 38 -19.14 -10.71 41.10
N THR A 39 -18.08 -10.07 40.62
CA THR A 39 -17.87 -9.73 39.21
C THR A 39 -16.87 -10.69 38.57
N GLN A 40 -16.85 -10.77 37.24
CA GLN A 40 -15.85 -11.53 36.50
C GLN A 40 -15.42 -10.74 35.26
N LEU A 41 -14.12 -10.50 35.12
CA LEU A 41 -13.56 -9.95 33.89
C LEU A 41 -13.30 -11.06 32.90
N GLN A 42 -13.70 -10.86 31.64
CA GLN A 42 -13.44 -11.74 30.52
C GLN A 42 -12.67 -10.98 29.45
N ALA A 43 -11.60 -11.58 28.93
CA ALA A 43 -10.80 -11.08 27.83
C ALA A 43 -10.96 -12.00 26.62
N VAL A 44 -11.77 -11.56 25.66
CA VAL A 44 -12.06 -12.27 24.41
C VAL A 44 -10.92 -11.98 23.43
N LEU A 45 -10.28 -13.01 22.87
CA LEU A 45 -9.17 -12.84 21.90
C LEU A 45 -9.53 -13.30 20.47
N CYS A 46 -10.59 -14.09 20.33
CA CYS A 46 -11.15 -14.48 19.04
C CYS A 46 -12.59 -14.92 19.22
N SER A 47 -13.35 -14.81 18.14
CA SER A 47 -14.77 -15.16 18.13
C SER A 47 -15.18 -15.79 16.80
N LYS A 48 -16.31 -16.47 16.81
CA LYS A 48 -16.98 -17.00 15.63
C LYS A 48 -18.42 -16.52 15.64
N ASP A 49 -18.87 -16.03 14.49
CA ASP A 49 -20.20 -15.48 14.25
C ASP A 49 -20.58 -14.24 15.10
N SER A 50 -19.63 -13.70 15.86
CA SER A 50 -19.75 -12.44 16.62
C SER A 50 -19.31 -11.22 15.78
N PRO A 51 -19.88 -10.03 16.01
CA PRO A 51 -19.44 -8.79 15.36
C PRO A 51 -18.05 -8.33 15.80
N ASP A 52 -17.66 -8.64 17.03
CA ASP A 52 -16.38 -8.21 17.61
C ASP A 52 -15.38 -9.36 17.67
N ASN A 53 -14.14 -9.07 17.26
CA ASN A 53 -13.06 -10.06 17.22
C ASN A 53 -12.34 -10.20 18.57
N TYR A 54 -12.38 -9.16 19.40
CA TYR A 54 -11.75 -9.09 20.73
C TYR A 54 -12.41 -7.99 21.56
N ARG A 55 -12.49 -8.15 22.88
CA ARG A 55 -13.00 -7.15 23.84
C ARG A 55 -12.71 -7.53 25.28
N PHE A 56 -12.96 -6.60 26.20
CA PHE A 56 -13.20 -6.96 27.59
C PHE A 56 -14.70 -7.00 27.88
N THR A 57 -15.14 -8.00 28.62
CA THR A 57 -16.50 -8.10 29.13
C THR A 57 -16.43 -8.24 30.64
N LEU A 58 -17.00 -7.30 31.39
CA LEU A 58 -17.17 -7.42 32.83
C LEU A 58 -18.57 -7.95 33.12
N LEU A 59 -18.65 -9.16 33.66
CA LEU A 59 -19.90 -9.72 34.16
C LEU A 59 -20.27 -9.07 35.48
N LEU A 60 -21.48 -8.53 35.53
CA LEU A 60 -22.05 -7.82 36.67
C LEU A 60 -22.76 -8.79 37.63
N PRO A 61 -22.83 -8.47 38.94
CA PRO A 61 -23.46 -9.33 39.93
C PRO A 61 -24.98 -9.40 39.76
N ASN A 62 -25.59 -8.36 39.17
CA ASN A 62 -27.02 -8.24 38.94
C ASN A 62 -27.29 -7.83 37.50
N LYS A 63 -28.44 -8.23 36.98
CA LYS A 63 -28.94 -7.76 35.69
C LYS A 63 -29.39 -6.30 35.80
N VAL A 64 -28.97 -5.49 34.85
CA VAL A 64 -29.43 -4.12 34.59
C VAL A 64 -30.48 -4.18 33.48
N ASP A 65 -31.64 -3.58 33.71
CA ASP A 65 -32.78 -3.68 32.78
C ASP A 65 -32.78 -2.59 31.68
N ALA A 66 -31.87 -1.63 31.73
CA ALA A 66 -31.74 -0.57 30.74
C ALA A 66 -30.34 -0.55 30.13
N ASP A 67 -30.28 -0.49 28.79
CA ASP A 67 -29.03 -0.34 28.08
C ASP A 67 -28.49 1.09 28.29
N SER A 68 -27.20 1.19 28.62
CA SER A 68 -26.53 2.46 28.91
C SER A 68 -25.06 2.40 28.53
N VAL A 69 -24.45 3.56 28.31
CA VAL A 69 -23.01 3.69 28.06
C VAL A 69 -22.37 4.33 29.28
N ILE A 70 -21.40 3.62 29.85
CA ILE A 70 -20.69 4.02 31.07
C ILE A 70 -19.21 4.24 30.75
N LYS A 71 -18.62 5.24 31.40
CA LYS A 71 -17.18 5.50 31.28
C LYS A 71 -16.42 4.64 32.26
N VAL A 72 -15.40 3.95 31.78
CA VAL A 72 -14.51 3.11 32.60
C VAL A 72 -13.07 3.54 32.36
N VAL A 73 -12.33 3.80 33.43
CA VAL A 73 -10.90 4.04 33.36
C VAL A 73 -10.18 2.73 33.64
N VAL A 74 -9.47 2.21 32.64
CA VAL A 74 -8.59 1.04 32.79
C VAL A 74 -7.19 1.52 33.14
N GLN A 75 -6.70 1.12 34.31
CA GLN A 75 -5.37 1.47 34.79
C GLN A 75 -4.51 0.20 34.92
N THR A 76 -3.33 0.21 34.28
CA THR A 76 -2.27 -0.81 34.42
C THR A 76 -1.00 -0.16 34.98
N ASP A 77 0.09 -0.92 35.11
CA ASP A 77 1.38 -0.39 35.60
C ASP A 77 1.90 0.80 34.77
N ASP A 78 1.71 0.72 33.45
CA ASP A 78 2.29 1.66 32.47
C ASP A 78 1.25 2.52 31.75
N SER A 79 -0.05 2.29 31.97
CA SER A 79 -1.10 2.97 31.22
C SER A 79 -2.32 3.33 32.05
N LYS A 80 -2.98 4.41 31.67
CA LYS A 80 -4.28 4.81 32.20
C LYS A 80 -5.12 5.32 31.03
N VAL A 81 -6.12 4.53 30.64
CA VAL A 81 -6.93 4.78 29.44
C VAL A 81 -8.38 4.95 29.85
N GLU A 82 -9.05 5.95 29.28
CA GLU A 82 -10.50 6.12 29.39
C GLU A 82 -11.17 5.36 28.24
N GLU A 83 -12.02 4.40 28.57
CA GLU A 83 -12.79 3.59 27.64
C GLU A 83 -14.28 3.75 27.91
N TYR A 84 -15.10 3.49 26.90
CA TYR A 84 -16.55 3.47 27.01
C TYR A 84 -17.06 2.05 26.93
N ALA A 85 -18.05 1.74 27.76
CA ALA A 85 -18.57 0.41 27.89
C ALA A 85 -20.09 0.39 27.79
N GLU A 86 -20.62 -0.57 27.04
CA GLU A 86 -22.05 -0.76 26.84
C GLU A 86 -22.58 -1.78 27.85
N VAL A 87 -23.61 -1.39 28.59
CA VAL A 87 -24.32 -2.29 29.52
C VAL A 87 -25.40 -3.02 28.74
N SER A 88 -25.39 -4.35 28.78
CA SER A 88 -26.50 -5.17 28.28
C SER A 88 -26.81 -6.31 29.24
N GLY A 89 -27.97 -6.24 29.89
CA GLY A 89 -28.38 -7.25 30.87
C GLY A 89 -27.37 -7.34 32.03
N ASN A 90 -26.62 -8.44 32.13
CA ASN A 90 -25.62 -8.65 33.17
C ASN A 90 -24.17 -8.57 32.66
N SER A 91 -23.94 -8.03 31.46
CA SER A 91 -22.61 -7.77 30.93
C SER A 91 -22.38 -6.27 30.76
N LEU A 92 -21.12 -5.90 30.91
CA LEU A 92 -20.58 -4.60 30.54
C LEU A 92 -19.47 -4.85 29.53
N ASP A 93 -19.72 -4.55 28.26
CA ASP A 93 -18.76 -4.78 27.17
C ASP A 93 -17.93 -3.52 26.94
N LEU A 94 -16.64 -3.59 27.23
CA LEU A 94 -15.68 -2.52 27.05
C LEU A 94 -15.01 -2.67 25.69
N GLN A 95 -15.16 -1.65 24.84
CA GLN A 95 -14.37 -1.55 23.62
C GLN A 95 -12.96 -1.07 24.01
N VAL A 96 -11.95 -1.91 23.78
CA VAL A 96 -10.57 -1.65 24.21
C VAL A 96 -9.61 -1.62 23.01
N ASP A 97 -8.58 -0.79 23.07
CA ASP A 97 -7.51 -0.78 22.06
C ASP A 97 -6.69 -2.09 22.11
N GLU A 98 -6.30 -2.62 20.93
CA GLU A 98 -5.36 -3.75 20.80
C GLU A 98 -4.08 -3.54 21.61
N ARG A 99 -3.60 -2.30 21.72
CA ARG A 99 -2.41 -1.94 22.50
C ARG A 99 -2.59 -2.20 23.99
N LEU A 100 -3.76 -1.89 24.53
CA LEU A 100 -4.08 -2.15 25.93
C LEU A 100 -4.13 -3.67 26.17
N LEU A 101 -4.84 -4.39 25.30
CA LEU A 101 -5.01 -5.83 25.41
C LEU A 101 -3.69 -6.61 25.26
N ALA A 102 -2.82 -6.19 24.33
CA ALA A 102 -1.48 -6.76 24.14
C ALA A 102 -0.53 -6.49 25.31
N ALA A 103 -0.78 -5.45 26.11
CA ALA A 103 0.05 -5.11 27.26
C ALA A 103 -0.34 -5.89 28.54
N VAL A 104 -1.61 -6.31 28.66
CA VAL A 104 -2.18 -6.97 29.85
C VAL A 104 -1.44 -8.23 30.31
N PRO A 105 -0.95 -9.14 29.44
CA PRO A 105 -0.25 -10.34 29.90
C PRO A 105 0.98 -10.06 30.78
N ASP A 106 1.58 -8.87 30.67
CA ASP A 106 2.84 -8.53 31.33
C ASP A 106 2.67 -7.47 32.44
N THR A 107 1.44 -7.04 32.75
CA THR A 107 1.19 -6.09 33.84
C THR A 107 1.09 -6.83 35.18
N SER A 108 1.69 -6.28 36.22
CA SER A 108 1.60 -6.80 37.59
C SER A 108 0.35 -6.30 38.32
N SER A 109 -0.26 -5.20 37.88
CA SER A 109 -1.52 -4.69 38.39
C SER A 109 -2.44 -4.22 37.28
N MET A 110 -3.74 -4.40 37.49
CA MET A 110 -4.79 -3.85 36.63
C MET A 110 -6.00 -3.48 37.50
N THR A 111 -6.52 -2.27 37.31
CA THR A 111 -7.69 -1.78 38.05
C THR A 111 -8.67 -1.13 37.07
N LEU A 112 -9.95 -1.48 37.20
CA LEU A 112 -11.06 -0.80 36.54
C LEU A 112 -11.63 0.25 37.50
N ILE A 113 -11.71 1.51 37.06
CA ILE A 113 -12.18 2.63 37.88
C ILE A 113 -13.43 3.23 37.24
N PHE A 114 -14.49 3.35 38.04
CA PHE A 114 -15.80 3.86 37.65
C PHE A 114 -16.08 5.17 38.36
N ASP A 115 -16.87 6.04 37.73
CA ASP A 115 -17.44 7.19 38.42
C ASP A 115 -18.46 6.69 39.46
N LYS A 116 -18.56 7.39 40.58
CA LYS A 116 -19.35 6.92 41.74
C LYS A 116 -20.81 6.64 41.41
N GLU A 117 -21.44 7.53 40.63
CA GLU A 117 -22.85 7.39 40.26
C GLU A 117 -23.08 6.13 39.41
N ASP A 118 -22.14 5.83 38.50
CA ASP A 118 -22.19 4.63 37.65
C ASP A 118 -21.91 3.36 38.46
N ALA A 119 -20.94 3.39 39.38
CA ALA A 119 -20.64 2.27 40.27
C ALA A 119 -21.85 1.92 41.16
N ASP A 120 -22.49 2.94 41.74
CA ASP A 120 -23.70 2.81 42.55
C ASP A 120 -24.87 2.27 41.71
N TYR A 121 -25.02 2.72 40.45
CA TYR A 121 -26.03 2.22 39.51
C TYR A 121 -25.84 0.75 39.15
N LEU A 122 -24.60 0.33 38.88
CA LEU A 122 -24.23 -1.04 38.53
C LEU A 122 -24.19 -1.98 39.74
N GLY A 123 -24.18 -1.44 40.97
CA GLY A 123 -24.05 -2.22 42.20
C GLY A 123 -22.67 -2.85 42.39
N ILE A 124 -21.62 -2.17 41.90
CA ILE A 124 -20.21 -2.59 41.96
C ILE A 124 -19.38 -1.54 42.71
N PRO A 125 -18.16 -1.86 43.21
CA PRO A 125 -17.29 -0.84 43.80
C PRO A 125 -16.75 0.14 42.74
N GLU A 126 -16.48 1.39 43.14
CA GLU A 126 -15.83 2.42 42.30
C GLU A 126 -14.47 1.98 41.72
N LYS A 127 -13.83 1.00 42.36
CA LYS A 127 -12.56 0.42 41.92
C LYS A 127 -12.64 -1.10 42.03
N ILE A 128 -12.33 -1.77 40.92
CA ILE A 128 -12.20 -3.23 40.85
C ILE A 128 -10.74 -3.54 40.53
N ASP A 129 -10.03 -4.08 41.51
CA ASP A 129 -8.68 -4.61 41.30
C ASP A 129 -8.77 -6.02 40.71
N VAL A 130 -8.14 -6.21 39.56
CA VAL A 130 -8.04 -7.49 38.86
C VAL A 130 -6.81 -8.20 39.36
N ASP A 131 -6.98 -9.46 39.79
CA ASP A 131 -5.84 -10.29 40.18
C ASP A 131 -5.06 -10.67 38.93
N MET A 132 -3.81 -10.25 38.81
CA MET A 132 -2.97 -10.53 37.64
C MET A 132 -2.14 -11.82 37.80
N HIS A 133 -2.36 -12.60 38.86
CA HIS A 133 -1.69 -13.89 39.03
C HIS A 133 -2.05 -14.85 37.89
N ASP A 134 -1.05 -15.45 37.25
CA ASP A 134 -1.18 -16.35 36.10
C ASP A 134 -1.81 -15.75 34.83
N ALA A 135 -2.09 -14.44 34.79
CA ALA A 135 -2.67 -13.75 33.63
C ALA A 135 -1.82 -13.96 32.36
N GLU A 136 -0.49 -13.85 32.49
CA GLU A 136 0.46 -14.06 31.39
C GLU A 136 0.28 -15.44 30.74
N LEU A 137 0.27 -16.49 31.56
CA LEU A 137 0.21 -17.87 31.11
C LEU A 137 -1.14 -18.15 30.44
N THR A 138 -2.23 -17.72 31.06
CA THR A 138 -3.59 -17.96 30.57
C THR A 138 -3.86 -17.19 29.29
N LEU A 139 -3.52 -15.89 29.21
CA LEU A 139 -3.71 -15.09 28.00
C LEU A 139 -2.85 -15.60 26.84
N LYS A 140 -1.61 -16.03 27.08
CA LYS A 140 -0.78 -16.67 26.04
C LYS A 140 -1.37 -18.01 25.56
N ASN A 141 -1.92 -18.81 26.47
CA ASN A 141 -2.60 -20.05 26.11
C ASN A 141 -3.85 -19.77 25.23
N VAL A 142 -4.70 -18.82 25.64
CA VAL A 142 -5.87 -18.40 24.85
C VAL A 142 -5.44 -17.85 23.50
N ALA A 143 -4.41 -16.99 23.44
CA ALA A 143 -3.90 -16.45 22.18
C ALA A 143 -3.38 -17.55 21.25
N SER A 144 -2.72 -18.59 21.80
CA SER A 144 -2.26 -19.75 21.05
C SER A 144 -3.43 -20.57 20.51
N GLN A 145 -4.48 -20.78 21.31
CA GLN A 145 -5.70 -21.48 20.87
C GLN A 145 -6.42 -20.70 19.77
N CYS A 146 -6.63 -19.40 19.97
CA CYS A 146 -7.20 -18.51 18.98
C CYS A 146 -6.39 -18.50 17.68
N THR A 147 -5.07 -18.55 17.78
CA THR A 147 -4.21 -18.68 16.60
C THR A 147 -4.52 -19.95 15.81
N ALA A 148 -4.62 -21.10 16.47
CA ALA A 148 -4.97 -22.35 15.81
C ALA A 148 -6.38 -22.33 15.20
N LEU A 149 -7.35 -21.75 15.91
CA LEU A 149 -8.75 -21.67 15.47
C LEU A 149 -8.94 -20.69 14.31
N CYS A 150 -8.26 -19.55 14.31
CA CYS A 150 -8.30 -18.63 13.17
C CYS A 150 -7.63 -19.19 11.92
N LEU A 151 -6.66 -20.08 12.08
CA LEU A 151 -5.98 -20.68 10.94
C LEU A 151 -6.79 -21.80 10.29
N ASN A 152 -7.64 -22.49 11.06
CA ASN A 152 -8.24 -23.78 10.66
C ASN A 152 -9.78 -23.91 10.87
N ASN A 153 -10.44 -22.99 11.58
CA ASN A 153 -11.82 -23.19 12.07
C ASN A 153 -12.73 -21.95 11.92
N ASP A 154 -12.36 -21.01 11.03
CA ASP A 154 -13.13 -19.81 10.67
C ASP A 154 -13.44 -18.85 11.83
N PHE A 155 -12.62 -18.90 12.87
CA PHE A 155 -12.64 -17.88 13.91
C PHE A 155 -12.08 -16.57 13.35
N LYS A 156 -12.74 -15.46 13.67
CA LYS A 156 -12.25 -14.11 13.41
C LYS A 156 -11.34 -13.67 14.56
N CYS A 157 -10.22 -13.08 14.21
CA CYS A 157 -9.28 -12.51 15.17
C CYS A 157 -8.44 -11.41 14.57
N SER A 158 -7.85 -10.60 15.45
CA SER A 158 -6.78 -9.68 15.06
C SER A 158 -5.43 -10.39 15.05
N TYR A 159 -4.85 -10.57 13.85
CA TYR A 159 -3.54 -11.23 13.71
C TYR A 159 -2.42 -10.44 14.40
N PRO A 160 -2.35 -9.09 14.27
CA PRO A 160 -1.39 -8.29 15.03
C PRO A 160 -1.52 -8.46 16.54
N LEU A 161 -2.73 -8.49 17.08
CA LEU A 161 -2.98 -8.64 18.51
C LEU A 161 -2.49 -10.00 19.02
N LEU A 162 -2.96 -11.09 18.41
CA LEU A 162 -2.58 -12.45 18.82
C LEU A 162 -1.07 -12.67 18.68
N SER A 163 -0.50 -12.21 17.57
CA SER A 163 0.95 -12.25 17.37
C SER A 163 1.67 -11.43 18.44
N SER A 164 1.17 -10.24 18.84
CA SER A 164 1.78 -9.41 19.90
C SER A 164 1.82 -10.13 21.24
N ILE A 165 0.73 -10.79 21.64
CA ILE A 165 0.64 -11.54 22.91
C ILE A 165 1.62 -12.73 22.92
N LEU A 166 1.78 -13.40 21.78
CA LEU A 166 2.67 -14.55 21.62
C LEU A 166 4.14 -14.15 21.39
N TRP A 167 4.41 -12.95 20.87
CA TRP A 167 5.77 -12.54 20.50
C TRP A 167 6.64 -12.33 21.74
N PRO A 168 7.85 -12.92 21.78
CA PRO A 168 8.75 -12.73 22.92
C PRO A 168 9.26 -11.29 22.99
N ARG A 169 8.99 -10.60 24.11
CA ARG A 169 9.45 -9.22 24.36
C ARG A 169 10.99 -9.11 24.36
N ASP A 170 11.67 -10.11 24.93
CA ASP A 170 13.14 -10.22 25.01
C ASP A 170 13.81 -10.79 23.75
N ARG A 171 13.09 -10.84 22.61
CA ARG A 171 13.56 -11.34 21.31
C ARG A 171 13.88 -12.84 21.31
N PHE A 172 14.08 -13.38 20.10
CA PHE A 172 14.67 -14.71 19.91
C PHE A 172 16.19 -14.75 20.10
N SER A 173 16.82 -13.66 20.54
CA SER A 173 18.29 -13.55 20.66
C SER A 173 18.89 -14.43 21.76
N HIS A 174 18.08 -14.85 22.73
CA HIS A 174 18.48 -15.75 23.81
C HIS A 174 18.27 -17.23 23.48
N THR A 175 17.61 -17.54 22.36
CA THR A 175 17.46 -18.93 21.90
C THR A 175 18.82 -19.47 21.46
N PRO A 176 19.36 -20.50 22.12
CA PRO A 176 20.68 -21.02 21.78
C PRO A 176 20.61 -21.84 20.48
N ILE A 177 21.01 -21.23 19.37
CA ILE A 177 21.23 -21.94 18.10
C ILE A 177 22.71 -21.87 17.77
N GLU A 178 23.44 -22.94 18.11
CA GLU A 178 24.87 -23.03 17.84
C GLU A 178 25.16 -23.00 16.32
N ASN A 179 26.24 -22.31 15.94
CA ASN A 179 26.76 -22.24 14.58
C ASN A 179 25.80 -21.67 13.50
N ILE A 180 24.66 -21.06 13.87
CA ILE A 180 23.68 -20.56 12.90
C ILE A 180 24.29 -19.56 11.91
N ASP A 181 25.11 -18.65 12.41
CA ASP A 181 25.83 -17.66 11.62
C ASP A 181 26.80 -18.32 10.62
N ASP A 182 27.51 -19.39 11.02
CA ASP A 182 28.44 -20.12 10.17
C ASP A 182 27.74 -20.96 9.11
N LEU A 183 26.57 -21.52 9.43
CA LEU A 183 25.77 -22.32 8.52
C LEU A 183 25.04 -21.46 7.47
N CYS A 184 24.52 -20.32 7.90
CA CYS A 184 23.61 -19.47 7.12
C CYS A 184 24.28 -18.29 6.43
N THR A 185 25.57 -18.06 6.64
CA THR A 185 26.26 -16.93 6.02
C THR A 185 27.55 -17.30 5.30
N THR A 186 27.99 -16.41 4.42
CA THR A 186 29.30 -16.49 3.79
C THR A 186 29.96 -15.13 3.83
N MET A 187 31.21 -15.07 4.29
CA MET A 187 31.99 -13.83 4.31
C MET A 187 32.34 -13.42 2.88
N ILE A 188 31.93 -12.22 2.47
CA ILE A 188 32.29 -11.65 1.16
C ILE A 188 33.55 -10.78 1.28
N ARG A 189 33.64 -10.01 2.38
CA ARG A 189 34.78 -9.15 2.73
C ARG A 189 34.95 -9.14 4.24
N SER A 190 36.09 -8.68 4.74
CA SER A 190 36.33 -8.57 6.18
C SER A 190 35.18 -7.82 6.87
N GLY A 191 34.52 -8.49 7.83
CA GLY A 191 33.38 -7.97 8.57
C GLY A 191 32.06 -7.87 7.79
N LEU A 192 31.99 -8.31 6.53
CA LEU A 192 30.82 -8.22 5.67
C LEU A 192 30.35 -9.60 5.20
N TYR A 193 29.15 -9.98 5.60
CA TYR A 193 28.57 -11.30 5.35
C TYR A 193 27.40 -11.25 4.38
N ARG A 194 27.13 -12.37 3.74
CA ARG A 194 25.97 -12.61 2.88
C ARG A 194 25.13 -13.74 3.44
N PHE A 195 23.80 -13.65 3.32
CA PHE A 195 22.97 -14.83 3.54
C PHE A 195 23.25 -15.91 2.49
N LYS A 196 23.34 -17.17 2.94
CA LYS A 196 23.47 -18.35 2.11
C LYS A 196 22.64 -19.48 2.73
N LEU A 197 21.56 -19.85 2.06
CA LEU A 197 20.76 -21.00 2.46
C LEU A 197 21.48 -22.31 2.07
N SER A 198 22.20 -22.90 3.03
CA SER A 198 22.73 -24.27 2.94
C SER A 198 21.73 -25.27 3.54
N ASP A 199 21.86 -26.57 3.25
CA ASP A 199 21.02 -27.60 3.88
C ASP A 199 21.13 -27.60 5.41
N GLY A 200 22.34 -27.36 5.93
CA GLY A 200 22.58 -27.19 7.36
C GLY A 200 21.91 -25.95 7.95
N CYS A 201 21.93 -24.83 7.22
CA CYS A 201 21.21 -23.62 7.61
C CYS A 201 19.70 -23.87 7.66
N LYS A 202 19.15 -24.48 6.61
CA LYS A 202 17.73 -24.83 6.50
C LYS A 202 17.29 -25.68 7.69
N LEU A 203 17.99 -26.78 7.97
CA LEU A 203 17.69 -27.68 9.09
C LEU A 203 17.74 -26.95 10.44
N ALA A 204 18.71 -26.06 10.64
CA ALA A 204 18.83 -25.30 11.89
C ALA A 204 17.67 -24.29 12.07
N LEU A 205 17.26 -23.60 11.01
CA LEU A 205 16.15 -22.66 11.03
C LEU A 205 14.79 -23.35 11.15
N ASP A 206 14.60 -24.51 10.51
CA ASP A 206 13.39 -25.33 10.66
C ASP A 206 13.26 -25.79 12.12
N ARG A 207 14.35 -26.29 12.74
CA ARG A 207 14.35 -26.67 14.17
C ARG A 207 14.04 -25.50 15.10
N PHE A 208 14.58 -24.32 14.79
CA PHE A 208 14.25 -23.11 15.54
C PHE A 208 12.76 -22.78 15.45
N TYR A 209 12.20 -22.77 14.24
CA TYR A 209 10.79 -22.50 14.03
C TYR A 209 9.93 -23.53 14.78
N HIS A 210 10.19 -24.82 14.67
CA HIS A 210 9.45 -25.84 15.40
C HIS A 210 9.53 -25.67 16.93
N ALA A 211 10.70 -25.26 17.46
CA ALA A 211 10.89 -25.17 18.91
C ALA A 211 10.38 -23.86 19.53
N ASN A 212 10.41 -22.74 18.80
CA ASN A 212 10.15 -21.41 19.36
C ASN A 212 9.23 -20.54 18.48
N GLY A 213 9.07 -20.88 17.21
CA GLY A 213 8.31 -20.10 16.23
C GLY A 213 6.90 -20.61 15.98
N GLU A 214 6.59 -21.88 16.26
CA GLU A 214 5.23 -22.42 16.19
C GLU A 214 4.29 -21.64 17.11
N GLY A 215 3.13 -21.25 16.58
CA GLY A 215 2.24 -20.27 17.22
C GLY A 215 2.69 -18.84 16.94
N VAL A 216 3.81 -18.40 17.53
CA VAL A 216 4.28 -17.00 17.51
C VAL A 216 4.41 -16.42 16.09
N LEU A 217 5.01 -17.19 15.18
CA LEU A 217 5.29 -16.79 13.80
C LEU A 217 4.33 -17.45 12.80
N SER A 218 3.28 -18.13 13.27
CA SER A 218 2.39 -18.96 12.44
C SER A 218 1.69 -18.16 11.32
N TYR A 219 1.23 -16.94 11.59
CA TYR A 219 0.67 -16.06 10.56
C TYR A 219 1.69 -15.68 9.50
N VAL A 220 2.93 -15.39 9.91
CA VAL A 220 4.02 -15.08 8.98
C VAL A 220 4.37 -16.33 8.16
N GLU A 221 4.46 -17.49 8.80
CA GLU A 221 4.73 -18.77 8.14
C GLU A 221 3.65 -19.08 7.09
N LYS A 222 2.36 -18.97 7.45
CA LYS A 222 1.24 -19.15 6.51
C LYS A 222 1.38 -18.24 5.29
N LEU A 223 1.76 -16.98 5.46
CA LEU A 223 1.94 -16.07 4.32
C LEU A 223 3.04 -16.51 3.35
N PHE A 224 4.14 -17.07 3.86
CA PHE A 224 5.27 -17.51 3.04
C PHE A 224 5.11 -18.93 2.48
N ASN A 225 4.43 -19.82 3.19
CA ASN A 225 4.42 -21.25 2.86
C ASN A 225 3.06 -21.81 2.43
N GLN A 226 1.97 -21.05 2.56
CA GLN A 226 0.66 -21.48 2.08
C GLN A 226 0.68 -21.68 0.55
N LYS A 227 0.27 -22.88 0.13
CA LYS A 227 0.10 -23.22 -1.29
C LYS A 227 -0.92 -22.29 -1.93
N ASN A 228 -0.60 -21.76 -3.12
CA ASN A 228 -1.43 -20.75 -3.80
C ASN A 228 -1.64 -19.45 -2.97
N GLY A 229 -0.88 -19.26 -1.89
CA GLY A 229 -0.86 -18.04 -1.09
C GLY A 229 -0.27 -16.85 -1.87
N SER A 230 -0.34 -15.65 -1.28
CA SER A 230 0.15 -14.43 -1.93
C SER A 230 1.64 -14.49 -2.30
N PHE A 231 2.48 -15.07 -1.45
CA PHE A 231 3.91 -15.23 -1.73
C PHE A 231 4.19 -16.25 -2.84
N ASP A 232 3.47 -17.38 -2.86
CA ASP A 232 3.59 -18.40 -3.91
C ASP A 232 3.15 -17.85 -5.28
N LYS A 233 2.05 -17.10 -5.31
CA LYS A 233 1.59 -16.36 -6.49
C LYS A 233 2.63 -15.34 -6.96
N TYR A 234 3.27 -14.62 -6.04
CA TYR A 234 4.39 -13.73 -6.35
C TYR A 234 5.59 -14.50 -6.94
N ILE A 235 6.06 -15.58 -6.30
CA ILE A 235 7.17 -16.39 -6.81
C ILE A 235 6.91 -16.83 -8.24
N LYS A 236 5.72 -17.39 -8.50
CA LYS A 236 5.33 -17.86 -9.83
C LYS A 236 5.33 -16.72 -10.84
N SER A 237 4.56 -15.67 -10.59
CA SER A 237 4.44 -14.53 -11.51
C SER A 237 5.76 -13.80 -11.76
N TRP A 238 6.59 -13.63 -10.73
CA TRP A 238 7.92 -13.03 -10.85
C TRP A 238 8.86 -13.90 -11.68
N ASN A 239 8.88 -15.22 -11.45
CA ASN A 239 9.72 -16.13 -12.22
C ASN A 239 9.27 -16.28 -13.68
N ASP A 240 7.98 -16.12 -13.96
CA ASP A 240 7.44 -16.00 -15.33
C ASP A 240 7.95 -14.70 -15.98
N ALA A 241 7.83 -13.57 -15.30
CA ALA A 241 8.32 -12.27 -15.78
C ALA A 241 9.83 -12.27 -16.03
N VAL A 242 10.62 -12.88 -15.14
CA VAL A 242 12.06 -13.10 -15.32
C VAL A 242 12.32 -13.92 -16.58
N SER A 243 11.57 -15.00 -16.82
CA SER A 243 11.79 -15.88 -17.97
C SER A 243 11.46 -15.18 -19.30
N LEU A 244 10.53 -14.24 -19.30
CA LEU A 244 10.19 -13.40 -20.45
C LEU A 244 11.12 -12.19 -20.63
N SER A 245 11.95 -11.89 -19.64
CA SER A 245 12.88 -10.76 -19.70
C SER A 245 14.16 -11.13 -20.45
N PRO A 246 14.57 -10.36 -21.48
CA PRO A 246 15.76 -10.64 -22.28
C PRO A 246 17.08 -10.56 -21.48
N SER A 247 17.08 -9.92 -20.30
CA SER A 247 18.25 -9.74 -19.44
C SER A 247 18.43 -10.80 -18.35
N SER A 248 17.54 -11.79 -18.28
CA SER A 248 17.50 -12.78 -17.19
C SER A 248 18.72 -13.70 -17.14
N ALA A 249 19.23 -14.12 -18.31
CA ALA A 249 20.40 -15.00 -18.42
C ALA A 249 21.70 -14.35 -17.88
N LEU A 250 21.75 -13.02 -17.76
CA LEU A 250 22.96 -12.27 -17.40
C LEU A 250 23.05 -11.95 -15.91
N ASN A 251 22.00 -12.19 -15.12
CA ASN A 251 21.91 -11.70 -13.75
C ASN A 251 21.64 -12.82 -12.74
N PRO A 252 22.66 -13.32 -12.02
CA PRO A 252 22.46 -14.34 -11.00
C PRO A 252 21.63 -13.80 -9.81
N GLY A 253 20.69 -14.61 -9.33
CA GLY A 253 19.85 -14.28 -8.16
C GLY A 253 18.80 -13.22 -8.43
N VAL A 254 18.21 -13.23 -9.64
CA VAL A 254 16.98 -12.48 -9.98
C VAL A 254 15.71 -13.28 -9.71
N ARG A 255 15.78 -14.62 -9.69
CA ARG A 255 14.62 -15.47 -9.41
C ARG A 255 14.18 -15.35 -7.95
N ALA A 256 12.89 -15.48 -7.73
CA ALA A 256 12.29 -15.59 -6.41
C ALA A 256 12.16 -17.06 -6.03
N ASP A 257 12.35 -17.37 -4.76
CA ASP A 257 12.26 -18.71 -4.20
C ASP A 257 11.92 -18.63 -2.71
N LYS A 258 11.79 -19.80 -2.06
CA LYS A 258 11.47 -19.90 -0.64
C LYS A 258 12.60 -19.44 0.30
N SER A 259 13.75 -19.00 -0.22
CA SER A 259 14.84 -18.53 0.66
C SER A 259 14.50 -17.25 1.42
N ASP A 260 13.48 -16.50 0.99
CA ASP A 260 13.02 -15.29 1.71
C ASP A 260 12.44 -15.61 3.08
N TRP A 261 11.73 -16.74 3.22
CA TRP A 261 11.26 -17.25 4.51
C TRP A 261 12.44 -17.54 5.44
N TYR A 262 13.45 -18.24 4.93
CA TYR A 262 14.64 -18.58 5.71
C TYR A 262 15.49 -17.36 6.06
N LEU A 263 15.57 -16.36 5.17
CA LEU A 263 16.19 -15.09 5.49
C LEU A 263 15.44 -14.38 6.62
N THR A 264 14.10 -14.44 6.61
CA THR A 264 13.24 -13.86 7.65
C THR A 264 13.51 -14.53 8.99
N LEU A 265 13.49 -15.86 9.05
CA LEU A 265 13.87 -16.60 10.26
C LEU A 265 15.29 -16.28 10.73
N TYR A 266 16.27 -16.28 9.80
CA TYR A 266 17.64 -15.94 10.12
C TYR A 266 17.77 -14.51 10.68
N SER A 267 16.98 -13.56 10.18
CA SER A 267 17.02 -12.18 10.68
C SER A 267 16.59 -12.02 12.14
N LEU A 268 15.82 -12.98 12.66
CA LEU A 268 15.35 -12.99 14.04
C LEU A 268 16.38 -13.60 15.02
N VAL A 269 17.23 -14.52 14.54
CA VAL A 269 18.12 -15.32 15.40
C VAL A 269 19.61 -15.15 15.12
N GLY A 270 19.97 -14.73 13.91
CA GLY A 270 21.34 -14.53 13.46
C GLY A 270 21.99 -13.32 14.14
N LYS A 271 23.28 -13.41 14.44
CA LYS A 271 24.02 -12.34 15.11
C LYS A 271 24.90 -11.56 14.13
N ARG A 272 25.22 -12.14 12.97
CA ARG A 272 26.00 -11.44 11.93
C ARG A 272 25.16 -10.40 11.21
N LYS A 273 25.73 -9.20 11.08
CA LYS A 273 25.25 -8.18 10.15
C LYS A 273 25.43 -8.68 8.71
N LEU A 274 24.31 -8.84 8.00
CA LEU A 274 24.31 -9.19 6.59
C LEU A 274 24.44 -7.93 5.73
N LYS A 275 25.08 -8.06 4.57
CA LYS A 275 25.07 -7.05 3.52
C LYS A 275 23.64 -6.77 3.03
N GLU A 276 22.79 -7.80 3.06
CA GLU A 276 21.37 -7.71 2.77
C GLU A 276 20.56 -6.98 3.85
N PHE A 277 21.14 -6.76 5.04
CA PHE A 277 20.59 -5.86 6.06
C PHE A 277 21.12 -4.44 5.85
N PRO A 278 20.30 -3.40 6.10
CA PRO A 278 20.71 -2.02 5.91
C PRO A 278 21.90 -1.69 6.83
N ASN A 279 22.89 -0.95 6.31
CA ASN A 279 24.07 -0.57 7.07
C ASN A 279 23.84 0.62 8.02
N SER A 280 22.69 1.30 7.97
CA SER A 280 22.21 2.16 9.07
C SER A 280 20.75 2.58 8.86
N PHE A 281 19.97 2.45 9.92
CA PHE A 281 18.74 3.19 10.20
C PHE A 281 19.04 4.69 10.43
N ASP A 282 20.25 5.01 10.88
CA ASP A 282 20.66 6.35 11.37
C ASP A 282 20.85 7.43 10.28
N MET A 283 21.21 7.08 9.03
CA MET A 283 21.23 8.08 7.93
C MET A 283 19.83 8.61 7.54
N VAL A 284 18.77 7.92 7.95
CA VAL A 284 17.38 8.36 7.70
C VAL A 284 16.85 9.23 8.84
N ILE A 285 17.45 9.15 10.04
CA ILE A 285 16.96 9.79 11.27
C ILE A 285 17.82 11.02 11.65
N GLU A 286 19.02 11.16 11.11
CA GLU A 286 19.90 12.32 11.33
C GLU A 286 19.52 13.58 10.52
N TYR A 287 18.48 13.54 9.68
CA TYR A 287 17.99 14.72 8.96
C TYR A 287 17.18 15.63 9.89
N LYS A 288 17.81 16.69 10.40
CA LYS A 288 17.21 17.64 11.36
C LYS A 288 16.49 18.83 10.74
N ASP A 289 16.54 19.01 9.44
CA ASP A 289 15.91 20.15 8.75
C ASP A 289 14.82 19.65 7.80
N ASP A 290 13.56 19.82 8.23
CA ASP A 290 12.34 19.57 7.47
C ASP A 290 12.13 20.65 6.40
N PRO A 291 11.97 20.29 5.11
CA PRO A 291 11.41 21.18 4.11
C PRO A 291 10.07 20.64 3.60
N THR A 292 9.29 20.16 4.56
CA THR A 292 7.85 20.06 4.65
C THR A 292 7.19 19.14 3.63
N THR A 293 6.66 18.02 4.13
CA THR A 293 5.48 17.40 3.54
C THR A 293 5.62 16.65 2.21
N LEU A 294 6.84 16.26 1.83
CA LEU A 294 7.08 15.36 0.72
C LEU A 294 7.53 13.98 1.19
N VAL A 295 6.56 13.05 1.18
CA VAL A 295 6.74 11.60 1.00
C VAL A 295 7.25 10.85 2.28
N TYR A 296 6.38 10.72 3.30
CA TYR A 296 6.64 10.27 4.70
C TYR A 296 6.69 8.75 5.04
N ASP A 297 7.80 8.04 4.78
CA ASP A 297 8.35 6.94 5.63
C ASP A 297 9.56 6.24 4.96
N ILE A 298 10.32 5.42 5.71
CA ILE A 298 11.39 4.54 5.16
C ILE A 298 10.89 3.71 3.96
N ASP A 299 9.62 3.30 4.00
CA ASP A 299 8.93 2.60 2.92
C ASP A 299 8.89 3.41 1.62
N ILE A 300 8.86 4.73 1.70
CA ILE A 300 8.71 5.61 0.53
C ILE A 300 10.01 5.77 -0.25
N ARG A 301 11.17 5.79 0.41
CA ARG A 301 12.44 5.72 -0.32
C ARG A 301 12.50 4.44 -1.14
N TYR A 302 12.08 3.33 -0.53
CA TYR A 302 12.04 2.05 -1.20
C TYR A 302 11.00 2.02 -2.33
N GLU A 303 9.86 2.69 -2.17
CA GLU A 303 8.86 2.88 -3.23
C GLU A 303 9.39 3.73 -4.39
N MET A 304 10.12 4.81 -4.12
CA MET A 304 10.72 5.63 -5.17
C MET A 304 11.84 4.88 -5.90
N GLU A 305 12.68 4.13 -5.17
CA GLU A 305 13.67 3.25 -5.80
C GLU A 305 12.99 2.14 -6.60
N LEU A 306 11.88 1.59 -6.10
CA LEU A 306 11.06 0.62 -6.82
C LEU A 306 10.51 1.25 -8.10
N LEU A 307 9.96 2.45 -8.04
CA LEU A 307 9.44 3.18 -9.19
C LEU A 307 10.55 3.30 -10.24
N LYS A 308 11.72 3.84 -9.86
CA LYS A 308 12.87 3.95 -10.77
C LYS A 308 13.25 2.60 -11.41
N TYR A 309 13.44 1.57 -10.59
CA TYR A 309 13.90 0.28 -11.12
C TYR A 309 12.84 -0.38 -12.00
N SER A 310 11.56 -0.17 -11.69
CA SER A 310 10.42 -0.61 -12.51
C SER A 310 10.37 0.17 -13.81
N SER A 311 10.55 1.49 -13.81
CA SER A 311 10.62 2.33 -15.02
C SER A 311 11.71 1.84 -15.98
N VAL A 312 12.92 1.57 -15.46
CA VAL A 312 14.02 1.01 -16.25
C VAL A 312 13.69 -0.40 -16.74
N LEU A 313 13.06 -1.22 -15.90
CA LEU A 313 12.63 -2.58 -16.28
C LEU A 313 11.60 -2.54 -17.42
N TYR A 314 10.58 -1.69 -17.32
CA TYR A 314 9.57 -1.50 -18.36
C TYR A 314 10.19 -1.07 -19.68
N ARG A 315 11.14 -0.12 -19.66
CA ARG A 315 11.87 0.29 -20.88
C ARG A 315 12.58 -0.90 -21.54
N ARG A 316 13.16 -1.80 -20.74
CA ARG A 316 13.86 -3.00 -21.25
C ARG A 316 12.91 -4.05 -21.84
N VAL A 317 11.68 -4.12 -21.36
CA VAL A 317 10.67 -5.08 -21.84
C VAL A 317 9.67 -4.46 -22.83
N ARG A 318 9.78 -3.16 -23.13
CA ARG A 318 8.84 -2.38 -23.96
C ARG A 318 8.50 -3.02 -25.32
N GLY A 319 9.44 -3.77 -25.91
CA GLY A 319 9.23 -4.47 -27.18
C GLY A 319 8.35 -5.73 -27.10
N ASN A 320 7.88 -6.14 -25.92
CA ASN A 320 7.11 -7.36 -25.71
C ASN A 320 5.97 -7.12 -24.71
N VAL A 321 4.74 -6.96 -25.22
CA VAL A 321 3.52 -6.73 -24.42
C VAL A 321 3.31 -7.82 -23.38
N THR A 322 3.57 -9.09 -23.71
CA THR A 322 3.46 -10.21 -22.78
C THR A 322 4.44 -10.07 -21.61
N ALA A 323 5.66 -9.60 -21.87
CA ALA A 323 6.66 -9.35 -20.84
C ALA A 323 6.28 -8.16 -19.94
N ILE A 324 5.72 -7.08 -20.51
CA ILE A 324 5.20 -5.94 -19.75
C ILE A 324 4.11 -6.40 -18.78
N ASN A 325 3.08 -7.08 -19.30
CA ASN A 325 1.96 -7.57 -18.50
C ASN A 325 2.41 -8.54 -17.39
N ALA A 326 3.41 -9.38 -17.67
CA ALA A 326 3.98 -10.27 -16.66
C ALA A 326 4.70 -9.50 -15.54
N VAL A 327 5.47 -8.47 -15.89
CA VAL A 327 6.13 -7.58 -14.91
C VAL A 327 5.09 -6.86 -14.05
N GLU A 328 4.09 -6.22 -14.66
CA GLU A 328 3.01 -5.52 -13.93
C GLU A 328 2.28 -6.45 -12.96
N LYS A 329 1.88 -7.64 -13.44
CA LYS A 329 1.25 -8.66 -12.61
C LYS A 329 2.15 -9.06 -11.44
N SER A 330 3.44 -9.27 -11.67
CA SER A 330 4.37 -9.68 -10.62
C SER A 330 4.60 -8.61 -9.56
N LEU A 331 4.69 -7.33 -9.95
CA LEU A 331 4.83 -6.22 -9.01
C LEU A 331 3.55 -6.03 -8.18
N LYS A 332 2.36 -6.22 -8.78
CA LYS A 332 1.10 -6.24 -8.04
C LYS A 332 1.06 -7.37 -7.02
N MET A 333 1.45 -8.59 -7.40
CA MET A 333 1.50 -9.74 -6.48
C MET A 333 2.50 -9.53 -5.33
N TRP A 334 3.62 -8.87 -5.60
CA TRP A 334 4.54 -8.43 -4.55
C TRP A 334 3.85 -7.45 -3.59
N GLN A 335 3.24 -6.38 -4.10
CA GLN A 335 2.55 -5.39 -3.25
C GLN A 335 1.47 -6.04 -2.38
N ASP A 336 0.68 -6.95 -2.93
CA ASP A 336 -0.33 -7.70 -2.18
C ASP A 336 0.28 -8.56 -1.06
N PHE A 337 1.37 -9.27 -1.36
CA PHE A 337 2.08 -10.04 -0.34
C PHE A 337 2.66 -9.13 0.76
N TYR A 338 3.32 -8.02 0.38
CA TYR A 338 3.94 -7.11 1.35
C TYR A 338 2.90 -6.43 2.24
N ARG A 339 1.74 -6.04 1.67
CA ARG A 339 0.61 -5.51 2.44
C ARG A 339 0.13 -6.51 3.49
N LYS A 340 -0.08 -7.77 3.10
CA LYS A 340 -0.50 -8.84 4.03
C LYS A 340 0.56 -9.11 5.11
N LEU A 341 1.83 -9.12 4.74
CA LEU A 341 2.95 -9.24 5.69
C LEU A 341 2.91 -8.09 6.70
N SER A 342 2.88 -6.85 6.23
CA SER A 342 2.85 -5.66 7.09
C SER A 342 1.65 -5.66 8.03
N ALA A 343 0.47 -6.07 7.55
CA ALA A 343 -0.75 -6.18 8.34
C ALA A 343 -0.73 -7.35 9.34
N SER A 344 0.14 -8.35 9.16
CA SER A 344 0.24 -9.48 10.11
C SER A 344 1.31 -9.26 11.17
N LEU A 345 2.20 -8.27 10.98
CA LEU A 345 3.30 -8.01 11.91
C LEU A 345 2.83 -7.16 13.09
N PRO A 346 3.02 -7.62 14.33
CA PRO A 346 2.67 -6.84 15.52
C PRO A 346 3.51 -5.56 15.63
N ASN A 347 3.00 -4.53 16.30
CA ASN A 347 3.68 -3.23 16.47
C ASN A 347 4.82 -3.28 17.50
N ILE A 348 5.72 -4.25 17.35
CA ILE A 348 6.88 -4.51 18.17
C ILE A 348 8.12 -4.37 17.29
N ASN A 349 9.12 -3.60 17.74
CA ASN A 349 10.32 -3.25 16.96
C ASN A 349 10.97 -4.44 16.23
N GLN A 350 11.05 -5.59 16.89
CA GLN A 350 11.63 -6.83 16.39
C GLN A 350 10.84 -7.40 15.20
N ALA A 351 9.51 -7.42 15.30
CA ALA A 351 8.63 -7.87 14.22
C ALA A 351 8.64 -6.87 13.06
N GLN A 352 8.59 -5.57 13.37
CA GLN A 352 8.65 -4.49 12.40
C GLN A 352 9.95 -4.48 11.60
N ALA A 353 11.06 -4.98 12.17
CA ALA A 353 12.33 -5.12 11.46
C ALA A 353 12.29 -6.10 10.27
N ILE A 354 11.30 -7.00 10.20
CA ILE A 354 11.12 -7.92 9.06
C ILE A 354 10.74 -7.15 7.78
N ARG A 355 9.92 -6.10 7.90
CA ARG A 355 9.42 -5.30 6.77
C ARG A 355 10.53 -4.82 5.82
N PRO A 356 11.52 -4.03 6.27
CA PRO A 356 12.58 -3.54 5.39
C PRO A 356 13.49 -4.65 4.84
N ILE A 357 13.59 -5.81 5.51
CA ILE A 357 14.40 -6.95 5.05
C ILE A 357 13.75 -7.58 3.82
N VAL A 358 12.45 -7.91 3.95
CA VAL A 358 11.68 -8.55 2.88
C VAL A 358 11.52 -7.61 1.70
N TYR A 359 11.16 -6.34 1.94
CA TYR A 359 11.04 -5.34 0.88
C TYR A 359 12.35 -5.22 0.09
N ARG A 360 13.48 -5.06 0.79
CA ARG A 360 14.77 -4.89 0.14
C ARG A 360 15.15 -6.10 -0.71
N GLN A 361 14.90 -7.32 -0.26
CA GLN A 361 15.20 -8.50 -1.08
C GLN A 361 14.46 -8.47 -2.41
N MET A 362 13.17 -8.13 -2.37
CA MET A 362 12.32 -8.05 -3.55
C MET A 362 12.77 -6.89 -4.45
N LEU A 363 13.00 -5.71 -3.88
CA LEU A 363 13.54 -4.56 -4.61
C LEU A 363 14.87 -4.88 -5.30
N MET A 364 15.77 -5.61 -4.63
CA MET A 364 17.06 -6.01 -5.20
C MET A 364 16.92 -6.99 -6.37
N ARG A 365 15.84 -7.78 -6.45
CA ARG A 365 15.54 -8.61 -7.63
C ARG A 365 15.12 -7.72 -8.80
N VAL A 366 14.25 -6.74 -8.57
CA VAL A 366 13.85 -5.75 -9.58
C VAL A 366 15.06 -4.98 -10.08
N TRP A 367 15.88 -4.45 -9.17
CA TRP A 367 17.12 -3.73 -9.50
C TRP A 367 18.07 -4.55 -10.37
N LYS A 368 18.30 -5.82 -10.03
CA LYS A 368 19.16 -6.70 -10.84
C LYS A 368 18.55 -7.00 -12.20
N LEU A 369 17.24 -7.26 -12.29
CA LEU A 369 16.57 -7.55 -13.55
C LEU A 369 16.54 -6.32 -14.47
N ALA A 370 16.38 -5.13 -13.88
CA ALA A 370 16.56 -3.83 -14.51
C ALA A 370 18.02 -3.51 -14.88
N GLY A 371 18.96 -4.44 -14.65
CA GLY A 371 20.37 -4.32 -14.97
C GLY A 371 21.13 -3.28 -14.16
N ARG A 372 20.76 -3.16 -12.88
CA ARG A 372 21.45 -2.39 -11.85
C ARG A 372 21.56 -0.89 -12.18
N PRO A 373 20.43 -0.22 -12.48
CA PRO A 373 20.45 1.23 -12.67
C PRO A 373 21.00 1.94 -11.43
N GLN A 374 21.52 3.15 -11.60
CA GLN A 374 22.04 3.93 -10.49
C GLN A 374 20.95 4.17 -9.45
N ALA A 375 21.27 4.06 -8.15
CA ALA A 375 20.32 4.40 -7.09
C ALA A 375 19.92 5.88 -7.17
N LEU A 376 18.72 6.19 -6.69
CA LEU A 376 18.23 7.57 -6.60
C LEU A 376 19.15 8.41 -5.70
N ARG A 377 19.36 9.67 -6.11
CA ARG A 377 20.03 10.68 -5.31
C ARG A 377 19.02 11.73 -4.91
N PHE A 378 18.52 11.63 -3.68
CA PHE A 378 17.66 12.65 -3.12
C PHE A 378 18.50 13.84 -2.65
N VAL A 379 18.10 15.04 -3.06
CA VAL A 379 18.69 16.30 -2.61
C VAL A 379 17.54 17.12 -2.03
N SER A 380 17.62 17.48 -0.76
CA SER A 380 16.54 18.19 -0.04
C SER A 380 16.17 19.54 -0.68
N GLU A 381 17.13 20.18 -1.35
CA GLU A 381 16.92 21.41 -2.12
C GLU A 381 15.99 21.23 -3.32
N ASN A 382 15.79 19.98 -3.77
CA ASN A 382 14.92 19.63 -4.88
C ASN A 382 13.48 19.29 -4.45
N ALA A 383 13.21 19.26 -3.15
CA ALA A 383 11.85 19.08 -2.64
C ALA A 383 10.92 20.15 -3.22
N PHE A 384 9.70 19.74 -3.56
CA PHE A 384 8.66 20.66 -3.97
C PHE A 384 8.41 21.69 -2.85
N ARG A 385 8.34 22.97 -3.23
CA ARG A 385 8.01 24.07 -2.33
C ARG A 385 6.87 24.83 -2.97
N GLN A 386 5.87 25.17 -2.18
CA GLN A 386 4.76 26.01 -2.60
C GLN A 386 4.84 27.35 -1.86
N GLY A 387 4.64 28.45 -2.59
CA GLY A 387 4.52 29.76 -1.97
C GLY A 387 3.22 29.86 -1.18
N THR A 388 3.20 30.71 -0.16
CA THR A 388 2.02 30.94 0.68
C THR A 388 1.93 32.40 1.07
N ASN A 389 0.75 32.85 1.47
CA ASN A 389 0.50 34.21 1.95
C ASN A 389 0.97 35.31 0.98
N GLY A 390 0.74 35.12 -0.32
CA GLY A 390 1.12 36.10 -1.36
C GLY A 390 2.63 36.17 -1.64
N LYS A 391 3.43 35.22 -1.12
CA LYS A 391 4.88 35.16 -1.34
C LYS A 391 5.25 33.98 -2.20
N THR A 392 5.98 34.26 -3.27
CA THR A 392 6.57 33.27 -4.16
C THR A 392 7.71 32.52 -3.47
N THR A 393 8.05 31.33 -3.97
CA THR A 393 9.15 30.52 -3.43
C THR A 393 10.52 31.06 -3.82
N THR A 394 10.62 31.71 -4.99
CA THR A 394 11.85 32.33 -5.47
C THR A 394 11.68 33.81 -5.77
N LYS A 395 12.80 34.47 -6.11
CA LYS A 395 12.84 35.87 -6.56
C LYS A 395 12.79 35.99 -8.08
N GLU A 396 12.47 34.91 -8.80
CA GLU A 396 12.40 34.95 -10.27
C GLU A 396 11.24 35.88 -10.71
N PRO A 397 11.48 36.88 -11.58
CA PRO A 397 10.44 37.80 -12.01
C PRO A 397 9.25 37.10 -12.67
N LEU A 398 9.49 36.11 -13.53
CA LEU A 398 8.43 35.37 -14.22
C LEU A 398 7.54 34.59 -13.24
N GLU A 399 8.07 34.18 -12.07
CA GLU A 399 7.26 33.60 -11.01
C GLU A 399 6.24 34.54 -10.44
N SER A 400 6.65 35.74 -10.08
CA SER A 400 5.72 36.73 -9.57
C SER A 400 4.65 37.13 -10.59
N VAL A 401 4.98 37.10 -11.89
CA VAL A 401 4.06 37.48 -12.97
C VAL A 401 3.04 36.40 -13.27
N CYS A 402 3.45 35.13 -13.20
CA CYS A 402 2.61 33.98 -13.57
C CYS A 402 1.88 33.32 -12.38
N SER A 403 2.04 33.86 -11.17
CA SER A 403 1.42 33.31 -9.97
C SER A 403 0.16 34.05 -9.55
N PHE A 404 -0.81 33.30 -9.06
CA PHE A 404 -1.92 33.81 -8.26
C PHE A 404 -1.94 33.08 -6.92
N PHE A 405 -2.63 33.64 -5.92
CA PHE A 405 -2.70 33.07 -4.58
C PHE A 405 -4.15 32.92 -4.16
N GLU A 406 -4.53 31.71 -3.76
CA GLU A 406 -5.89 31.33 -3.39
C GLU A 406 -5.86 30.31 -2.24
N GLY A 407 -6.99 30.09 -1.56
CA GLY A 407 -7.10 29.16 -0.43
C GLY A 407 -6.93 29.81 0.93
N ALA A 408 -7.21 29.04 1.99
CA ALA A 408 -7.23 29.53 3.37
C ALA A 408 -5.86 30.00 3.86
N SER A 409 -4.77 29.47 3.29
CA SER A 409 -3.39 29.84 3.61
C SER A 409 -2.76 30.74 2.53
N GLY A 410 -3.55 31.15 1.53
CA GLY A 410 -3.08 31.92 0.37
C GLY A 410 -2.00 31.17 -0.40
N GLU A 411 -2.25 29.90 -0.71
CA GLU A 411 -1.39 29.00 -1.45
C GLU A 411 -1.11 29.52 -2.87
N GLN A 412 0.13 29.39 -3.32
CA GLN A 412 0.56 29.81 -4.65
C GLN A 412 0.10 28.81 -5.71
N PHE A 413 -0.54 29.34 -6.75
CA PHE A 413 -0.93 28.63 -7.96
C PHE A 413 -0.35 29.34 -9.19
N TYR A 414 -0.40 28.66 -10.33
CA TYR A 414 0.11 29.17 -11.60
C TYR A 414 -1.01 29.23 -12.62
N PHE A 415 -1.02 30.31 -13.40
CA PHE A 415 -2.10 30.57 -14.33
C PHE A 415 -1.61 31.29 -15.59
N GLY A 416 -2.02 30.78 -16.75
CA GLY A 416 -1.64 31.27 -18.08
C GLY A 416 -2.35 32.56 -18.50
N SER A 417 -2.41 33.56 -17.62
CA SER A 417 -3.01 34.88 -17.90
C SER A 417 -2.27 35.64 -19.00
N ASP A 418 -2.92 36.64 -19.62
CA ASP A 418 -2.29 37.51 -20.63
C ASP A 418 -0.93 38.08 -20.18
N LYS A 419 -0.83 38.51 -18.92
CA LYS A 419 0.42 39.02 -18.34
C LYS A 419 1.49 37.95 -18.24
N CYS A 420 1.10 36.73 -17.88
CA CYS A 420 2.01 35.60 -17.83
C CYS A 420 2.52 35.25 -19.23
N ILE A 421 1.63 35.16 -20.22
CA ILE A 421 2.01 34.89 -21.62
C ILE A 421 2.95 35.96 -22.14
N GLN A 422 2.66 37.24 -21.91
CA GLN A 422 3.54 38.34 -22.28
C GLN A 422 4.91 38.21 -21.59
N GLY A 423 4.93 37.83 -20.30
CA GLY A 423 6.17 37.58 -19.56
C GLY A 423 7.01 36.44 -20.16
N ILE A 424 6.37 35.35 -20.60
CA ILE A 424 7.05 34.23 -21.28
C ILE A 424 7.61 34.70 -22.62
N GLU A 425 6.84 35.44 -23.41
CA GLU A 425 7.31 35.95 -24.71
C GLU A 425 8.51 36.91 -24.54
N ASP A 426 8.44 37.82 -23.57
CA ASP A 426 9.53 38.74 -23.26
C ASP A 426 10.79 38.01 -22.78
N TYR A 427 10.62 36.96 -21.97
CA TYR A 427 11.73 36.07 -21.58
C TYR A 427 12.34 35.38 -22.81
N MET A 428 11.51 34.79 -23.68
CA MET A 428 11.96 34.05 -24.86
C MET A 428 12.67 34.93 -25.90
N ARG A 429 12.44 36.25 -25.92
CA ARG A 429 13.17 37.16 -26.83
C ARG A 429 14.67 37.20 -26.59
N THR A 430 15.11 36.93 -25.35
CA THR A 430 16.52 37.04 -24.96
C THR A 430 17.10 35.71 -24.46
N SER A 431 16.26 34.68 -24.33
CA SER A 431 16.62 33.38 -23.80
C SER A 431 17.32 32.50 -24.85
N PRO A 432 18.35 31.71 -24.46
CA PRO A 432 18.94 30.67 -25.33
C PRO A 432 17.97 29.53 -25.66
N LEU A 433 16.78 29.51 -25.03
CA LEU A 433 15.74 28.51 -25.29
C LEU A 433 14.97 28.81 -26.57
N LYS A 434 15.02 30.04 -27.10
CA LYS A 434 14.37 30.36 -28.37
C LYS A 434 15.23 29.92 -29.55
N ASN A 435 14.74 28.96 -30.31
CA ASN A 435 15.36 28.46 -31.55
C ASN A 435 14.28 28.23 -32.64
N MET A 436 14.66 27.64 -33.78
CA MET A 436 13.69 27.36 -34.86
C MET A 436 12.62 26.35 -34.45
N ASP A 437 12.96 25.38 -33.59
CA ASP A 437 12.01 24.37 -33.11
C ASP A 437 10.94 25.00 -32.21
N TYR A 438 11.31 25.98 -31.38
CA TYR A 438 10.36 26.77 -30.59
C TYR A 438 9.33 27.48 -31.49
N ASP A 439 9.78 28.11 -32.58
CA ASP A 439 8.86 28.77 -33.50
C ASP A 439 7.91 27.76 -34.17
N ASP A 440 8.36 26.52 -34.45
CA ASP A 440 7.48 25.45 -34.93
C ASP A 440 6.45 25.03 -33.87
N VAL A 441 6.85 24.85 -32.61
CA VAL A 441 5.93 24.55 -31.49
C VAL A 441 4.82 25.60 -31.42
N VAL A 442 5.17 26.88 -31.45
CA VAL A 442 4.21 27.99 -31.41
C VAL A 442 3.28 27.93 -32.62
N ASN A 443 3.81 27.69 -33.82
CA ASN A 443 3.00 27.60 -35.04
C ASN A 443 2.01 26.42 -35.01
N LYS A 444 2.43 25.25 -34.51
CA LYS A 444 1.53 24.08 -34.37
C LYS A 444 0.47 24.31 -33.31
N TRP A 445 0.85 24.91 -32.18
CA TRP A 445 -0.11 25.29 -31.14
C TRP A 445 -1.14 26.29 -31.66
N ASP A 446 -0.73 27.35 -32.35
CA ASP A 446 -1.64 28.36 -32.88
C ASP A 446 -2.62 27.74 -33.90
N ALA A 447 -2.19 26.72 -34.66
CA ALA A 447 -3.08 25.96 -35.53
C ALA A 447 -4.12 25.14 -34.76
N PHE A 448 -3.69 24.42 -33.71
CA PHE A 448 -4.60 23.71 -32.79
C PHE A 448 -5.58 24.67 -32.11
N SER A 449 -5.08 25.75 -31.50
CA SER A 449 -5.87 26.76 -30.78
C SER A 449 -6.92 27.41 -31.69
N LYS A 450 -6.53 27.77 -32.93
CA LYS A 450 -7.47 28.29 -33.93
C LYS A 450 -8.54 27.26 -34.31
N GLY A 451 -8.17 25.99 -34.47
CA GLY A 451 -9.11 24.91 -34.74
C GLY A 451 -10.09 24.70 -33.58
N TRP A 452 -9.56 24.60 -32.35
CA TRP A 452 -10.33 24.35 -31.13
C TRP A 452 -11.33 25.47 -30.86
N THR A 453 -10.86 26.72 -30.83
CA THR A 453 -11.71 27.91 -30.60
C THR A 453 -12.77 28.15 -31.68
N GLY A 454 -12.59 27.57 -32.87
CA GLY A 454 -13.59 27.59 -33.95
C GLY A 454 -14.56 26.40 -33.91
N SER A 455 -14.42 25.48 -32.96
CA SER A 455 -15.19 24.24 -32.88
C SER A 455 -16.36 24.34 -31.90
N ILE A 456 -17.22 23.33 -31.91
CA ILE A 456 -18.34 23.18 -30.97
C ILE A 456 -17.90 22.79 -29.56
N PHE A 457 -16.65 22.38 -29.38
CA PHE A 457 -16.09 21.91 -28.11
C PHE A 457 -15.47 23.05 -27.30
N TYR A 458 -15.31 24.22 -27.91
CA TYR A 458 -14.78 25.40 -27.23
C TYR A 458 -15.76 25.93 -26.20
N HIS A 459 -15.24 26.23 -25.02
CA HIS A 459 -15.97 26.94 -23.99
C HIS A 459 -15.11 28.05 -23.39
N ASP A 460 -15.76 29.16 -23.03
CA ASP A 460 -15.10 30.28 -22.41
C ASP A 460 -14.95 30.02 -20.90
N SER A 461 -14.05 29.11 -20.53
CA SER A 461 -13.67 28.85 -19.13
C SER A 461 -12.18 28.57 -18.96
N LEU A 462 -11.72 28.61 -17.70
CA LEU A 462 -10.33 28.37 -17.32
C LEU A 462 -9.84 26.95 -17.68
N ASP A 463 -10.77 25.99 -17.72
CA ASP A 463 -10.48 24.57 -17.94
C ASP A 463 -10.51 24.17 -19.43
N ASP A 464 -10.70 25.12 -20.35
CA ASP A 464 -10.72 24.84 -21.80
C ASP A 464 -9.35 24.35 -22.30
N ALA A 465 -9.34 23.59 -23.40
CA ALA A 465 -8.11 23.03 -23.97
C ALA A 465 -7.08 24.08 -24.38
N VAL A 466 -7.48 25.32 -24.69
CA VAL A 466 -6.52 26.42 -24.91
C VAL A 466 -6.20 27.21 -23.63
N GLY A 467 -7.07 27.14 -22.61
CA GLY A 467 -7.05 27.93 -21.38
C GLY A 467 -7.78 29.27 -21.52
N GLU A 468 -7.68 30.13 -20.49
CA GLU A 468 -8.30 31.49 -20.50
C GLU A 468 -7.88 32.33 -21.73
N THR A 469 -6.63 32.15 -22.15
CA THR A 469 -6.07 32.82 -23.33
C THR A 469 -5.73 31.79 -24.39
N LYS A 470 -5.72 32.17 -25.66
CA LYS A 470 -5.43 31.24 -26.78
C LYS A 470 -4.07 30.52 -26.68
N ARG A 471 -3.15 31.03 -25.85
CA ARG A 471 -1.83 30.46 -25.56
C ARG A 471 -1.65 30.08 -24.08
N GLY A 472 -2.72 30.08 -23.28
CA GLY A 472 -2.67 29.82 -21.84
C GLY A 472 -1.99 28.49 -21.52
N ASN A 473 -2.52 27.41 -22.09
CA ASN A 473 -2.02 26.05 -21.86
C ASN A 473 -0.66 25.78 -22.52
N LEU A 474 -0.35 26.41 -23.65
CA LEU A 474 1.03 26.45 -24.19
C LEU A 474 1.98 27.12 -23.21
N GLY A 475 1.56 28.25 -22.62
CA GLY A 475 2.32 28.97 -21.62
C GLY A 475 2.63 28.11 -20.40
N ILE A 476 1.65 27.34 -19.90
CA ILE A 476 1.83 26.41 -18.78
C ILE A 476 2.88 25.32 -19.12
N ALA A 477 2.78 24.70 -20.30
CA ALA A 477 3.77 23.71 -20.75
C ALA A 477 5.18 24.34 -20.86
N LEU A 478 5.30 25.53 -21.45
CA LEU A 478 6.58 26.22 -21.61
C LEU A 478 7.15 26.71 -20.26
N LEU A 479 6.31 27.13 -19.31
CA LEU A 479 6.77 27.53 -17.96
C LEU A 479 7.54 26.39 -17.27
N SER A 480 7.19 25.14 -17.58
CA SER A 480 7.87 23.95 -17.08
C SER A 480 9.33 23.83 -17.55
N LEU A 481 9.75 24.55 -18.60
CA LEU A 481 11.17 24.64 -19.02
C LEU A 481 12.01 25.49 -18.07
N PHE A 482 11.42 26.55 -17.53
CA PHE A 482 12.17 27.55 -16.76
C PHE A 482 12.17 27.20 -15.27
N LYS A 483 11.17 26.46 -14.79
CA LYS A 483 10.96 26.22 -13.36
C LYS A 483 11.05 24.77 -12.93
N ASN A 484 11.39 24.57 -11.65
CA ASN A 484 11.55 23.25 -11.03
C ASN A 484 10.45 22.97 -9.98
N TYR A 485 9.30 23.67 -10.04
CA TYR A 485 8.18 23.46 -9.12
C TYR A 485 6.93 23.03 -9.87
N GLY A 486 6.10 22.25 -9.18
CA GLY A 486 4.82 21.77 -9.66
C GLY A 486 3.75 22.87 -9.72
N PHE A 487 2.83 22.74 -10.65
CA PHE A 487 1.74 23.69 -10.88
C PHE A 487 0.53 23.29 -10.06
N GLY A 488 0.33 23.90 -8.88
CA GLY A 488 -0.82 23.60 -8.01
C GLY A 488 -0.99 22.09 -7.73
N ASP A 489 -2.09 21.67 -7.12
CA ASP A 489 -2.35 20.23 -6.92
C ASP A 489 -2.76 19.49 -8.21
N TYR A 490 -3.10 20.22 -9.28
CA TYR A 490 -3.84 19.69 -10.44
C TYR A 490 -2.98 19.15 -11.60
N PHE A 491 -1.66 19.38 -11.62
CA PHE A 491 -0.79 19.05 -12.76
C PHE A 491 0.49 18.29 -12.40
N LEU A 492 0.51 17.57 -11.28
CA LEU A 492 1.76 17.15 -10.66
C LEU A 492 2.27 15.78 -11.13
N LEU A 493 3.37 15.80 -11.89
CA LEU A 493 4.33 14.69 -12.02
C LEU A 493 5.24 14.71 -10.76
N ARG A 494 4.66 14.38 -9.60
CA ARG A 494 5.26 14.62 -8.27
C ARG A 494 6.58 13.88 -8.11
N GLU A 495 6.62 12.66 -8.60
CA GLU A 495 7.76 11.74 -8.52
C GLU A 495 8.91 12.26 -9.39
N CYS A 496 8.63 12.82 -10.55
CA CYS A 496 9.57 13.46 -11.44
C CYS A 496 10.17 14.72 -10.81
N ILE A 497 9.34 15.60 -10.26
CA ILE A 497 9.80 16.84 -9.61
C ILE A 497 10.70 16.53 -8.42
N SER A 498 10.28 15.60 -7.56
CA SER A 498 10.98 15.25 -6.33
C SER A 498 12.28 14.48 -6.58
N SER A 499 12.30 13.60 -7.59
CA SER A 499 13.50 12.81 -7.92
C SER A 499 14.46 13.53 -8.87
N ARG A 500 13.92 14.34 -9.81
CA ARG A 500 14.61 14.85 -11.01
C ARG A 500 15.38 13.77 -11.77
N ASP A 501 14.92 12.53 -11.63
CA ASP A 501 15.53 11.36 -12.24
C ASP A 501 14.86 11.11 -13.59
N ARG A 502 15.67 11.06 -14.65
CA ARG A 502 15.17 10.88 -16.01
C ARG A 502 14.30 9.62 -16.13
N ASP A 503 14.68 8.51 -15.48
CA ASP A 503 13.93 7.26 -15.64
C ASP A 503 12.52 7.38 -15.05
N ILE A 504 12.38 8.10 -13.94
CA ILE A 504 11.07 8.39 -13.33
C ILE A 504 10.28 9.38 -14.19
N CYS A 505 10.91 10.49 -14.59
CA CYS A 505 10.25 11.52 -15.39
C CYS A 505 9.75 11.01 -16.74
N GLU A 506 10.58 10.25 -17.46
CA GLU A 506 10.18 9.63 -18.73
C GLU A 506 9.02 8.65 -18.52
N TYR A 507 9.04 7.87 -17.44
CA TYR A 507 7.96 6.94 -17.11
C TYR A 507 6.64 7.67 -16.84
N GLU A 508 6.67 8.73 -16.02
CA GLU A 508 5.48 9.52 -15.74
C GLU A 508 4.96 10.26 -16.98
N ALA A 509 5.85 10.81 -17.81
CA ALA A 509 5.46 11.46 -19.06
C ALA A 509 4.77 10.48 -20.03
N ASN A 510 5.31 9.26 -20.18
CA ASN A 510 4.68 8.20 -20.97
C ASN A 510 3.32 7.80 -20.37
N LYS A 511 3.23 7.63 -19.05
CA LYS A 511 1.97 7.31 -18.37
C LYS A 511 0.92 8.40 -18.60
N ALA A 512 1.31 9.68 -18.53
CA ALA A 512 0.43 10.81 -18.82
C ALA A 512 -0.05 10.80 -20.28
N TYR A 513 0.82 10.48 -21.23
CA TYR A 513 0.45 10.33 -22.64
C TYR A 513 -0.49 9.15 -22.89
N ASP A 514 -0.26 8.00 -22.23
CA ASP A 514 -1.13 6.84 -22.32
C ASP A 514 -2.52 7.13 -21.73
N THR A 515 -2.58 7.83 -20.59
CA THR A 515 -3.84 8.31 -20.01
C THR A 515 -4.56 9.24 -20.96
N TYR A 516 -3.88 10.27 -21.47
CA TYR A 516 -4.42 11.17 -22.48
C TYR A 516 -5.02 10.40 -23.67
N SER A 517 -4.25 9.45 -24.23
CA SER A 517 -4.66 8.68 -25.40
C SER A 517 -5.90 7.82 -25.12
N LYS A 518 -5.99 7.22 -23.93
CA LYS A 518 -7.16 6.43 -23.50
C LYS A 518 -8.40 7.31 -23.33
N GLU A 519 -8.28 8.41 -22.59
CA GLU A 519 -9.38 9.35 -22.36
C GLU A 519 -9.87 9.96 -23.67
N PHE A 520 -8.94 10.34 -24.56
CA PHE A 520 -9.28 10.83 -25.88
C PHE A 520 -10.08 9.80 -26.69
N ASN A 521 -9.59 8.56 -26.78
CA ASN A 521 -10.27 7.51 -27.54
C ASN A 521 -11.66 7.21 -26.96
N TYR A 522 -11.79 7.17 -25.63
CA TYR A 522 -13.08 7.01 -24.98
C TYR A 522 -14.05 8.14 -25.36
N ARG A 523 -13.62 9.40 -25.24
CA ARG A 523 -14.44 10.56 -25.61
C ARG A 523 -14.80 10.56 -27.10
N LEU A 524 -13.83 10.21 -27.96
CA LEU A 524 -14.04 10.08 -29.39
C LEU A 524 -15.11 9.03 -29.71
N ASP A 525 -15.04 7.86 -29.08
CA ASP A 525 -16.02 6.78 -29.27
C ASP A 525 -17.40 7.21 -28.76
N SER A 526 -17.49 7.79 -27.56
CA SER A 526 -18.74 8.30 -26.99
C SER A 526 -19.40 9.36 -27.89
N ILE A 527 -18.63 10.33 -28.39
CA ILE A 527 -19.15 11.38 -29.26
C ILE A 527 -19.50 10.82 -30.63
N SER A 528 -18.67 9.95 -31.21
CA SER A 528 -18.91 9.36 -32.54
C SER A 528 -20.18 8.50 -32.57
N ASN A 529 -20.51 7.84 -31.45
CA ASN A 529 -21.73 7.06 -31.30
C ASN A 529 -23.00 7.93 -31.30
N VAL A 530 -22.90 9.18 -30.84
CA VAL A 530 -24.01 10.15 -30.82
C VAL A 530 -24.06 10.96 -32.12
N ASN A 531 -22.91 11.42 -32.61
CA ASN A 531 -22.76 12.17 -33.84
C ASN A 531 -21.38 11.92 -34.48
N SER A 532 -21.38 11.26 -35.63
CA SER A 532 -20.15 10.92 -36.37
C SER A 532 -19.43 12.12 -36.97
N GLU A 533 -20.12 13.21 -37.30
CA GLU A 533 -19.51 14.45 -37.80
C GLU A 533 -18.74 15.16 -36.67
N ASP A 534 -19.33 15.22 -35.49
CA ASP A 534 -18.70 15.82 -34.31
C ASP A 534 -17.52 14.95 -33.84
N GLY A 535 -17.65 13.62 -33.89
CA GLY A 535 -16.51 12.70 -33.68
C GLY A 535 -15.37 12.94 -34.68
N SER A 536 -15.69 13.11 -35.96
CA SER A 536 -14.68 13.45 -36.98
C SER A 536 -13.97 14.78 -36.69
N LYS A 537 -14.72 15.82 -36.28
CA LYS A 537 -14.16 17.12 -35.89
C LYS A 537 -13.22 16.99 -34.68
N LEU A 538 -13.64 16.24 -33.65
CA LEU A 538 -12.79 16.00 -32.47
C LEU A 538 -11.49 15.28 -32.85
N ASN A 539 -11.55 14.31 -33.76
CA ASN A 539 -10.36 13.63 -34.27
C ASN A 539 -9.44 14.54 -35.09
N GLU A 540 -9.99 15.47 -35.89
CA GLU A 540 -9.18 16.47 -36.59
C GLU A 540 -8.46 17.41 -35.62
N LEU A 541 -9.14 17.84 -34.55
CA LEU A 541 -8.53 18.64 -33.48
C LEU A 541 -7.41 17.88 -32.77
N ASN A 542 -7.62 16.60 -32.50
CA ASN A 542 -6.58 15.74 -31.93
C ASN A 542 -5.36 15.61 -32.85
N LYS A 543 -5.53 15.51 -34.17
CA LYS A 543 -4.38 15.52 -35.10
C LYS A 543 -3.58 16.82 -35.00
N LEU A 544 -4.24 17.96 -34.81
CA LEU A 544 -3.56 19.24 -34.60
C LEU A 544 -2.82 19.27 -33.25
N TRP A 545 -3.45 18.75 -32.19
CA TRP A 545 -2.81 18.63 -30.89
C TRP A 545 -1.60 17.70 -30.91
N GLN A 546 -1.71 16.53 -31.55
CA GLN A 546 -0.61 15.58 -31.73
C GLN A 546 0.54 16.20 -32.55
N ALA A 547 0.24 17.03 -33.56
CA ALA A 547 1.27 17.76 -34.29
C ALA A 547 2.00 18.78 -33.40
N TYR A 548 1.27 19.47 -32.51
CA TYR A 548 1.87 20.31 -31.48
C TYR A 548 2.73 19.50 -30.51
N TYR A 549 2.20 18.40 -29.97
CA TYR A 549 2.90 17.56 -29.01
C TYR A 549 4.20 16.99 -29.61
N HIS A 550 4.17 16.53 -30.85
CA HIS A 550 5.37 16.06 -31.55
C HIS A 550 6.40 17.17 -31.78
N ALA A 551 5.97 18.38 -32.17
CA ALA A 551 6.87 19.52 -32.27
C ALA A 551 7.49 19.88 -30.91
N LEU A 552 6.69 19.79 -29.83
CA LEU A 552 7.16 20.00 -28.46
C LEU A 552 8.21 18.96 -28.08
N GLU A 553 7.98 17.68 -28.38
CA GLU A 553 8.95 16.61 -28.14
C GLU A 553 10.29 16.88 -28.81
N VAL A 554 10.28 17.18 -30.11
CA VAL A 554 11.50 17.50 -30.88
C VAL A 554 12.22 18.69 -30.28
N TYR A 555 11.49 19.76 -29.96
CA TYR A 555 12.06 20.96 -29.38
C TYR A 555 12.76 20.69 -28.03
N VAL A 556 12.07 20.03 -27.09
CA VAL A 556 12.64 19.81 -25.75
C VAL A 556 13.74 18.76 -25.74
N ASP A 557 13.67 17.76 -26.62
CA ASP A 557 14.74 16.76 -26.79
C ASP A 557 15.99 17.40 -27.39
N ASN A 558 15.86 18.25 -28.40
CA ASN A 558 16.99 18.98 -28.97
C ASN A 558 17.66 19.91 -27.95
N LEU A 559 16.87 20.58 -27.09
CA LEU A 559 17.40 21.39 -26.00
C LEU A 559 18.15 20.55 -24.95
N ALA A 560 17.64 19.36 -24.63
CA ALA A 560 18.26 18.46 -23.68
C ALA A 560 19.56 17.84 -24.23
N ASP A 561 19.55 17.39 -25.48
CA ASP A 561 20.71 16.82 -26.18
C ASP A 561 21.82 17.85 -26.36
N SER A 562 21.45 19.12 -26.55
CA SER A 562 22.40 20.26 -26.61
C SER A 562 22.90 20.71 -25.23
N GLY A 563 22.40 20.12 -24.14
CA GLY A 563 22.76 20.47 -22.76
C GLY A 563 22.25 21.83 -22.28
N ILE A 564 21.28 22.43 -22.99
CA ILE A 564 20.67 23.71 -22.62
C ILE A 564 19.72 23.51 -21.42
N ILE A 565 19.01 22.37 -21.39
CA ILE A 565 18.18 21.94 -20.26
C ILE A 565 18.57 20.53 -19.79
N PRO A 566 18.29 20.15 -18.54
CA PRO A 566 18.42 18.77 -18.09
C PRO A 566 17.39 17.83 -18.77
N MET A 567 17.77 16.57 -19.01
CA MET A 567 16.88 15.56 -19.63
C MET A 567 15.55 15.39 -18.89
N TRP A 568 15.58 15.31 -17.56
CA TRP A 568 14.36 15.17 -16.74
C TRP A 568 13.34 16.30 -16.99
N LYS A 569 13.84 17.48 -17.38
CA LYS A 569 13.02 18.66 -17.63
C LYS A 569 12.31 18.60 -18.99
N ALA A 570 12.95 17.98 -19.98
CA ALA A 570 12.31 17.68 -21.24
C ALA A 570 11.12 16.72 -21.03
N ASP A 571 11.33 15.63 -20.28
CA ASP A 571 10.29 14.68 -19.94
C ASP A 571 9.16 15.33 -19.11
N PHE A 572 9.51 16.17 -18.14
CA PHE A 572 8.55 16.92 -17.34
C PHE A 572 7.63 17.80 -18.20
N VAL A 573 8.18 18.56 -19.15
CA VAL A 573 7.41 19.44 -20.05
C VAL A 573 6.44 18.62 -20.92
N LYS A 574 6.89 17.47 -21.44
CA LYS A 574 6.03 16.55 -22.21
C LYS A 574 4.85 16.07 -21.37
N GLY A 575 5.12 15.58 -20.16
CA GLY A 575 4.06 15.08 -19.28
C GLY A 575 3.08 16.18 -18.85
N VAL A 576 3.54 17.41 -18.57
CA VAL A 576 2.66 18.54 -18.25
C VAL A 576 1.71 18.85 -19.42
N ALA A 577 2.20 18.84 -20.66
CA ALA A 577 1.35 19.06 -21.83
C ALA A 577 0.23 18.01 -21.94
N CYS A 578 0.53 16.74 -21.65
CA CYS A 578 -0.47 15.65 -21.62
C CYS A 578 -1.48 15.82 -20.50
N VAL A 579 -1.06 16.16 -19.27
CA VAL A 579 -1.97 16.34 -18.13
C VAL A 579 -2.91 17.52 -18.37
N VAL A 580 -2.38 18.65 -18.87
CA VAL A 580 -3.19 19.83 -19.21
C VAL A 580 -4.27 19.49 -20.23
N GLN A 581 -3.90 18.79 -21.31
CA GLN A 581 -4.87 18.40 -22.32
C GLN A 581 -5.87 17.36 -21.81
N THR A 582 -5.43 16.43 -20.95
CA THR A 582 -6.31 15.41 -20.36
C THR A 582 -7.38 16.07 -19.48
N ASN A 583 -6.98 17.02 -18.63
CA ASN A 583 -7.93 17.77 -17.80
C ASN A 583 -8.95 18.53 -18.66
N ALA A 584 -8.51 19.17 -19.74
CA ALA A 584 -9.42 19.80 -20.69
C ALA A 584 -10.39 18.80 -21.36
N LEU A 585 -9.92 17.60 -21.73
CA LEU A 585 -10.77 16.55 -22.28
C LEU A 585 -11.79 15.99 -21.26
N LEU A 586 -11.47 16.02 -19.97
CA LEU A 586 -12.37 15.59 -18.92
C LEU A 586 -13.44 16.63 -18.60
N ASN A 587 -13.10 17.93 -18.75
CA ASN A 587 -13.94 19.06 -18.34
C ASN A 587 -14.68 19.78 -19.47
N PHE A 588 -14.39 19.50 -20.75
CA PHE A 588 -15.05 20.23 -21.83
C PHE A 588 -16.56 19.89 -21.90
N PRO A 589 -17.44 20.89 -22.05
CA PRO A 589 -18.86 20.70 -22.13
C PRO A 589 -19.21 20.10 -23.49
N TYR A 590 -19.82 18.92 -23.47
CA TYR A 590 -20.48 18.34 -24.63
C TYR A 590 -21.93 18.03 -24.27
N ASP A 591 -22.77 19.05 -24.37
CA ASP A 591 -24.18 18.97 -24.00
C ASP A 591 -25.04 18.74 -25.24
N ARG A 592 -25.30 17.46 -25.50
CA ARG A 592 -26.50 16.98 -26.21
C ARG A 592 -27.09 15.90 -25.32
N GLU A 593 -28.40 15.90 -25.12
CA GLU A 593 -29.19 15.10 -24.16
C GLU A 593 -29.02 13.54 -24.18
N GLN A 594 -27.93 12.99 -24.72
CA GLN A 594 -27.69 11.55 -24.84
C GLN A 594 -26.20 11.17 -24.75
N LEU A 595 -25.42 11.75 -23.83
CA LEU A 595 -24.28 10.99 -23.33
C LEU A 595 -24.85 9.91 -22.39
N PRO A 596 -24.63 8.61 -22.64
CA PRO A 596 -24.95 7.63 -21.62
C PRO A 596 -24.05 7.96 -20.42
N ASP A 597 -24.69 8.21 -19.29
CA ASP A 597 -24.02 8.50 -18.04
C ASP A 597 -23.34 7.20 -17.59
N ILE A 598 -22.06 7.04 -17.90
CA ILE A 598 -21.28 5.84 -17.57
C ILE A 598 -19.93 6.23 -16.97
N SER A 599 -19.91 7.26 -16.12
CA SER A 599 -18.77 7.45 -15.22
C SER A 599 -18.72 6.36 -14.12
N SER A 600 -19.75 5.50 -14.01
CA SER A 600 -19.86 4.42 -13.01
C SER A 600 -19.59 2.98 -13.51
N ASP A 601 -19.75 2.63 -14.80
CA ASP A 601 -19.56 1.22 -15.24
C ASP A 601 -18.08 0.82 -15.44
N LEU A 602 -17.12 1.72 -15.24
CA LEU A 602 -15.69 1.40 -15.35
C LEU A 602 -15.17 0.47 -14.22
N TYR A 603 -16.02 0.14 -13.23
CA TYR A 603 -15.71 -0.88 -12.23
C TYR A 603 -16.46 -2.21 -12.40
N GLN A 604 -17.37 -2.34 -13.38
CA GLN A 604 -18.10 -3.58 -13.61
C GLN A 604 -18.38 -3.76 -15.11
N LYS A 605 -17.46 -4.44 -15.81
CA LYS A 605 -17.81 -5.26 -16.98
C LYS A 605 -16.66 -6.20 -17.34
N ALA A 606 -16.76 -7.42 -16.80
CA ALA A 606 -16.31 -8.62 -17.49
C ALA A 606 -17.10 -8.78 -18.82
N PRO A 607 -16.66 -9.63 -19.77
CA PRO A 607 -17.26 -9.71 -21.10
C PRO A 607 -18.74 -10.12 -21.05
N VAL A 608 -19.56 -9.43 -21.83
CA VAL A 608 -21.02 -9.59 -21.92
C VAL A 608 -21.41 -10.94 -22.55
N GLU A 609 -22.26 -11.69 -21.86
CA GLU A 609 -23.29 -12.55 -22.49
C GLU A 609 -24.69 -11.96 -22.22
N ASN A 610 -25.61 -12.24 -23.15
CA ASN A 610 -26.81 -11.48 -23.48
C ASN A 610 -27.95 -11.40 -22.44
N THR A 611 -28.81 -10.39 -22.67
CA THR A 611 -30.29 -10.28 -22.49
C THR A 611 -30.92 -9.64 -21.22
N GLN A 612 -31.35 -8.36 -21.42
CA GLN A 612 -32.64 -7.66 -21.11
C GLN A 612 -33.26 -7.56 -19.68
N PRO A 613 -34.06 -6.49 -19.41
CA PRO A 613 -33.99 -5.69 -18.16
C PRO A 613 -35.26 -5.71 -17.28
N ASN A 614 -35.13 -5.46 -15.98
CA ASN A 614 -35.95 -4.49 -15.23
C ASN A 614 -35.58 -4.37 -13.73
N ASP A 615 -35.85 -3.17 -13.23
CA ASP A 615 -36.07 -2.72 -11.85
C ASP A 615 -34.90 -2.11 -11.06
N GLN A 616 -35.14 -0.84 -10.70
CA GLN A 616 -34.31 0.13 -10.00
C GLN A 616 -34.07 -0.24 -8.54
N MET A 617 -32.89 0.07 -7.98
CA MET A 617 -32.75 0.45 -6.56
C MET A 617 -31.44 1.20 -6.27
N THR A 618 -31.43 1.81 -5.08
CA THR A 618 -30.80 3.06 -4.62
C THR A 618 -29.34 2.96 -4.15
N ILE A 619 -28.67 4.13 -4.10
CA ILE A 619 -27.28 4.35 -3.67
C ILE A 619 -27.14 4.13 -2.15
N GLU A 620 -26.43 3.08 -1.73
CA GLU A 620 -25.74 3.00 -0.43
C GLU A 620 -24.37 2.30 -0.58
N GLN A 621 -23.34 3.06 -0.21
CA GLN A 621 -21.98 2.73 0.27
C GLN A 621 -21.39 1.33 -0.03
N TYR A 622 -20.33 1.32 -0.86
CA TYR A 622 -19.45 0.17 -1.09
C TYR A 622 -18.78 -0.33 0.20
N LYS A 623 -19.30 -1.44 0.73
CA LYS A 623 -18.54 -2.42 1.51
C LYS A 623 -17.88 -3.41 0.55
N TYR A 624 -16.69 -3.88 0.92
CA TYR A 624 -16.01 -5.00 0.28
C TYR A 624 -16.83 -6.26 0.51
N ASP A 625 -17.31 -6.90 -0.56
CA ASP A 625 -17.88 -8.24 -0.50
C ASP A 625 -16.92 -9.26 -1.09
N ASP A 626 -16.84 -10.36 -0.36
CA ASP A 626 -16.07 -11.57 -0.55
C ASP A 626 -16.39 -12.27 -1.88
N TYR A 627 -15.37 -12.89 -2.48
CA TYR A 627 -15.58 -13.86 -3.54
C TYR A 627 -15.72 -15.24 -2.91
N ASP A 628 -16.96 -15.74 -2.90
CA ASP A 628 -17.32 -17.11 -2.58
C ASP A 628 -16.63 -18.12 -3.50
N ASP A 629 -16.26 -19.21 -2.85
CA ASP A 629 -15.87 -20.50 -3.38
C ASP A 629 -16.93 -21.06 -4.32
N LEU A 630 -16.47 -21.63 -5.44
CA LEU A 630 -17.20 -22.69 -6.13
C LEU A 630 -16.28 -23.91 -6.20
N ASP A 631 -16.56 -24.83 -5.29
CA ASP A 631 -16.22 -26.24 -5.39
C ASP A 631 -16.81 -26.82 -6.68
N GLU A 632 -15.95 -27.39 -7.52
CA GLU A 632 -16.34 -28.47 -8.42
C GLU A 632 -15.47 -29.68 -8.11
N ASP A 633 -16.02 -30.55 -7.26
CA ASP A 633 -15.63 -31.94 -7.14
C ASP A 633 -15.95 -32.67 -8.45
N GLU A 634 -14.94 -33.21 -9.14
CA GLU A 634 -15.12 -34.42 -9.93
C GLU A 634 -14.00 -35.43 -9.63
N ASP A 635 -14.44 -36.52 -8.99
CA ASP A 635 -13.77 -37.80 -8.80
C ASP A 635 -13.03 -38.28 -10.07
N MET A 636 -11.74 -38.59 -9.94
CA MET A 636 -11.16 -39.71 -10.68
C MET A 636 -10.20 -40.50 -9.78
N THR A 637 -10.70 -41.63 -9.29
CA THR A 637 -9.95 -42.72 -8.70
C THR A 637 -8.95 -43.30 -9.71
N PRO A 638 -7.70 -43.61 -9.31
CA PRO A 638 -6.86 -44.54 -10.06
C PRO A 638 -7.26 -45.97 -9.70
N ALA A 639 -7.67 -46.76 -10.70
CA ALA A 639 -7.83 -48.19 -10.55
C ALA A 639 -6.45 -48.86 -10.42
N ASP A 640 -6.27 -49.59 -9.32
CA ASP A 640 -5.29 -50.67 -9.20
C ASP A 640 -5.71 -51.82 -10.12
N ASP A 641 -4.77 -52.34 -10.91
CA ASP A 641 -4.76 -53.73 -11.35
C ASP A 641 -3.29 -54.17 -11.44
N ASP A 642 -2.89 -54.99 -10.47
CA ASP A 642 -1.70 -55.83 -10.50
C ASP A 642 -1.93 -57.01 -11.45
N GLU A 643 -1.02 -57.26 -12.39
CA GLU A 643 -0.67 -58.65 -12.74
C GLU A 643 0.78 -58.75 -13.24
N GLN A 644 1.58 -59.49 -12.45
CA GLN A 644 2.92 -59.95 -12.78
C GLN A 644 2.92 -60.91 -13.98
N THR A 645 3.97 -60.87 -14.80
CA THR A 645 4.77 -62.07 -15.11
C THR A 645 6.14 -61.73 -15.71
N ASP A 646 7.14 -62.47 -15.23
CA ASP A 646 8.56 -62.53 -15.57
C ASP A 646 8.90 -62.58 -17.09
N SER A 647 10.06 -62.01 -17.48
CA SER A 647 11.26 -62.83 -17.75
C SER A 647 12.45 -62.05 -18.36
N SER A 648 13.62 -62.32 -17.78
CA SER A 648 14.96 -62.45 -18.40
C SER A 648 15.66 -61.28 -19.10
N ALA A 649 16.77 -60.86 -18.45
CA ALA A 649 18.16 -60.86 -18.97
C ALA A 649 18.46 -60.22 -20.35
N ASP A 650 19.25 -59.14 -20.37
CA ASP A 650 20.70 -59.18 -20.68
C ASP A 650 21.29 -57.76 -20.91
N ASN A 651 22.17 -57.34 -19.98
CA ASN A 651 23.60 -57.10 -20.19
C ASN A 651 24.14 -56.13 -21.28
N ILE A 652 25.20 -55.39 -20.88
CA ILE A 652 26.29 -54.73 -21.68
C ILE A 652 25.96 -53.29 -22.17
N GLN A 653 26.72 -52.22 -21.90
CA GLN A 653 28.02 -51.97 -21.26
C GLN A 653 28.06 -50.53 -20.71
#